data_AF-A0A816R6B1-F1
#
_entry.id   AF-A0A816R6B1-F1
#
_cell.length_a   1.000
_cell.length_b   1.000
_cell.length_c   1.000
_cell.angle_alpha   90.00
_cell.angle_beta   90.00
_cell.angle_gamma   90.00
#
_symmetry.space_group_name_H-M   'P 1'
#
loop_
_entity.id
_entity.type
_entity.pdbx_description
1 polymer ?
#
loop_
_entity_poly.entity_id
_entity_poly.type
_entity_poly.pdbx_seq_one_letter_code
_entity_poly.pdbx_strand_id
1 'polypeptide(L)'
;MVMMRFSAYILFFYLCQPCYAQGNSEDDSSVKDSTRCSMPQCQAVQSARTLSIACYRFQSANKTSVCAPRVDCSDYPSCTHNMACPAQRAMCVIDSCCPSPVCIPMSILRMCSTTDIEPHRDSFPLPHSLKFKHGLKIENDLLFDVANCGAGFSLTEHNTNARKTSSNGVWYSCRIGNVGWSRGSHYWSIRIQDRGPGGHELLGIINGNADMSATGRLGDSTNGFSYYVVNGNKLGFGAETGFTQAVIRNGDVIGILLDLEESTLTYFHNGHNLGSAFSKIPGHPDKIKYYPAIGFYDSSLPSIQVDPDTQHFVDEFGRVRIFHGVNVVYKQPPFLPNMTNFDPQNSLTEFDLDNLHKWGFNVIRLYAAWMGVNPKSPNEVDDTYLSQLSTAVSMMENKGIYALLDCHQDVLSRFFCGEGIPDWVATNLGTETLQRFPFPFPINFTREPDTGYPVLDQCLQNPFSQYYFTEGVINGFKMLYTNTNGTLDAFTSFWHTVATYFADRPSILGYELMNEPSFPALTDVLQVGLIDQLYLAPMYKKLHEVIRTVDDKHLIFFEPCVFDLLHTGFTEGPGGKEYNNRQVFSYHNYCLDVTKQGDPKSDLVCDLFDNILIYLRVQEARKKKFGGMMITEFGGNSNSTEGIEELNRVTAIADDFLQSWTYWQFKKYADLTTSVRPATTESFYTDDGELELNKVQALSRSYAQAIAGLPITMSFSPTTNLFELQFIINTDIQQPTVIYLNEDLNYPHGVSIILNPKNSLTWTSPNHNYYEFVASESVKNGTTILIQIFAKNEN
;
A
#
# COMPACT_ATOMS: atom_id res chain seq x y z
N MET A 1 -7.61 -33.59 -23.04
CA MET A 1 -7.07 -34.39 -24.18
C MET A 1 -7.04 -33.61 -25.50
N VAL A 2 -7.94 -32.65 -25.75
CA VAL A 2 -7.86 -31.72 -26.91
C VAL A 2 -6.81 -30.60 -26.71
N MET A 3 -6.66 -30.08 -25.48
CA MET A 3 -5.64 -29.08 -25.11
C MET A 3 -4.20 -29.60 -25.36
N MET A 4 -3.89 -30.83 -24.94
CA MET A 4 -2.59 -31.47 -25.17
C MET A 4 -2.25 -31.69 -26.65
N ARG A 5 -3.23 -31.80 -27.55
CA ARG A 5 -2.98 -31.99 -28.99
C ARG A 5 -2.77 -30.67 -29.73
N PHE A 6 -3.23 -29.54 -29.21
CA PHE A 6 -2.97 -28.23 -29.83
C PHE A 6 -1.61 -27.65 -29.40
N SER A 7 -1.26 -27.74 -28.12
CA SER A 7 0.00 -27.18 -27.60
C SER A 7 1.25 -27.93 -28.08
N ALA A 8 1.18 -29.26 -28.25
CA ALA A 8 2.31 -30.07 -28.72
C ALA A 8 2.67 -29.84 -30.20
N TYR A 9 1.74 -29.37 -31.03
CA TYR A 9 1.99 -29.09 -32.46
C TYR A 9 2.69 -27.73 -32.68
N ILE A 10 2.52 -26.77 -31.76
CA ILE A 10 3.11 -25.43 -31.87
C ILE A 10 4.61 -25.45 -31.53
N LEU A 11 5.03 -26.29 -30.57
CA LEU A 11 6.44 -26.37 -30.14
C LEU A 11 7.39 -26.90 -31.24
N PHE A 12 6.89 -27.69 -32.20
CA PHE A 12 7.73 -28.35 -33.21
C PHE A 12 8.09 -27.49 -34.44
N PHE A 13 7.45 -26.33 -34.64
CA PHE A 13 7.63 -25.54 -35.87
C PHE A 13 8.58 -24.33 -35.76
N TYR A 14 8.99 -23.91 -34.56
CA TYR A 14 9.67 -22.60 -34.39
C TYR A 14 11.19 -22.65 -34.16
N LEU A 15 11.85 -23.81 -34.28
CA LEU A 15 13.30 -23.93 -34.11
C LEU A 15 14.14 -23.76 -35.39
N CYS A 16 13.65 -23.05 -36.41
CA CYS A 16 14.46 -22.74 -37.59
C CYS A 16 14.14 -21.37 -38.25
N GLN A 17 15.17 -20.52 -38.31
CA GLN A 17 15.49 -19.50 -39.32
C GLN A 17 15.20 -18.00 -39.05
N PRO A 18 16.02 -17.08 -39.64
CA PRO A 18 16.60 -15.94 -38.92
C PRO A 18 16.23 -14.54 -39.45
N CYS A 19 16.63 -13.55 -38.65
CA CYS A 19 16.74 -12.10 -38.85
C CYS A 19 16.79 -11.57 -40.29
N TYR A 20 16.01 -10.52 -40.55
CA TYR A 20 16.26 -9.51 -41.59
C TYR A 20 16.17 -8.10 -40.99
N ALA A 21 17.09 -7.23 -41.43
CA ALA A 21 17.34 -5.90 -40.90
C ALA A 21 17.09 -4.79 -41.94
N GLN A 22 16.95 -3.56 -41.41
CA GLN A 22 17.37 -2.24 -41.95
C GLN A 22 16.38 -1.27 -42.66
N GLY A 23 16.47 -0.01 -42.18
CA GLY A 23 16.45 1.27 -42.94
C GLY A 23 15.22 2.16 -42.65
N ASN A 24 15.23 3.50 -42.50
CA ASN A 24 16.20 4.62 -42.47
C ASN A 24 15.38 5.87 -41.99
N SER A 25 15.82 6.67 -41.00
CA SER A 25 16.38 8.05 -41.08
C SER A 25 15.64 9.14 -41.90
N GLU A 26 15.31 10.28 -41.24
CA GLU A 26 15.46 11.72 -41.64
C GLU A 26 14.53 12.59 -40.74
N ASP A 27 15.03 13.43 -39.81
CA ASP A 27 15.52 14.83 -39.89
C ASP A 27 14.49 15.89 -40.36
N ASP A 28 14.09 16.83 -39.48
CA ASP A 28 14.14 18.28 -39.76
C ASP A 28 13.97 19.14 -38.48
N SER A 29 14.50 20.35 -38.54
CA SER A 29 14.80 21.26 -37.45
C SER A 29 14.14 22.65 -37.63
N SER A 30 13.89 23.32 -36.50
CA SER A 30 13.83 24.77 -36.30
C SER A 30 12.56 25.58 -36.67
N VAL A 31 11.88 26.13 -35.64
CA VAL A 31 11.29 27.49 -35.65
C VAL A 31 11.42 28.12 -34.25
N LYS A 32 11.78 29.42 -34.23
CA LYS A 32 12.16 30.28 -33.10
C LYS A 32 10.98 30.82 -32.26
N ASP A 33 11.28 31.08 -30.99
CA ASP A 33 10.81 32.11 -30.06
C ASP A 33 9.73 33.12 -30.53
N SER A 34 8.65 33.26 -29.75
CA SER A 34 8.44 34.45 -28.88
C SER A 34 7.06 34.51 -28.21
N THR A 35 7.06 35.15 -27.04
CA THR A 35 5.97 35.90 -26.35
C THR A 35 4.92 35.18 -25.46
N ARG A 36 5.21 35.29 -24.15
CA ARG A 36 4.40 35.91 -23.08
C ARG A 36 2.97 35.39 -22.84
N CYS A 37 2.84 34.71 -21.70
CA CYS A 37 1.61 34.48 -20.95
C CYS A 37 0.77 35.75 -20.76
N SER A 38 -0.52 35.66 -21.06
CA SER A 38 -1.55 36.61 -20.64
C SER A 38 -2.69 35.84 -19.96
N MET A 39 -2.80 35.97 -18.64
CA MET A 39 -3.99 35.56 -17.89
C MET A 39 -5.14 36.56 -18.11
N PRO A 40 -6.40 36.13 -18.21
CA PRO A 40 -7.55 37.03 -18.20
C PRO A 40 -7.92 37.49 -16.78
N GLN A 41 -8.33 38.75 -16.75
CA GLN A 41 -8.91 39.54 -15.67
C GLN A 41 -10.04 38.85 -14.89
N CYS A 42 -9.98 38.87 -13.54
CA CYS A 42 -11.16 38.76 -12.69
C CYS A 42 -11.79 40.14 -12.50
N GLN A 43 -13.02 40.30 -13.00
CA GLN A 43 -13.87 41.47 -12.73
C GLN A 43 -14.39 41.46 -11.29
N ALA A 44 -14.36 42.63 -10.66
CA ALA A 44 -14.91 42.90 -9.36
C ALA A 44 -16.44 42.77 -9.33
N VAL A 45 -16.97 41.98 -8.39
CA VAL A 45 -18.36 42.10 -7.91
C VAL A 45 -18.34 42.90 -6.62
N GLN A 46 -18.72 44.18 -6.71
CA GLN A 46 -19.15 44.97 -5.56
C GLN A 46 -20.55 44.51 -5.15
N SER A 47 -20.69 43.94 -3.96
CA SER A 47 -21.90 44.18 -3.15
C SER A 47 -21.52 44.17 -1.68
N ALA A 48 -21.64 45.33 -1.05
CA ALA A 48 -21.39 45.54 0.36
C ALA A 48 -22.39 44.74 1.21
N ARG A 49 -21.87 43.77 1.96
CA ARG A 49 -22.37 43.39 3.28
C ARG A 49 -21.17 43.42 4.21
N THR A 50 -21.35 44.01 5.38
CA THR A 50 -20.38 44.17 6.46
C THR A 50 -19.56 42.91 6.70
N LEU A 51 -18.39 42.82 6.07
CA LEU A 51 -17.34 41.85 6.36
C LEU A 51 -16.44 42.51 7.39
N SER A 52 -16.33 41.91 8.58
CA SER A 52 -15.22 42.17 9.50
C SER A 52 -13.93 41.82 8.75
N ILE A 53 -13.19 42.81 8.27
CA ILE A 53 -11.89 42.59 7.66
C ILE A 53 -10.96 42.11 8.79
N ALA A 54 -10.44 40.88 8.68
CA ALA A 54 -9.50 40.34 9.65
C ALA A 54 -8.25 41.22 9.70
N CYS A 55 -7.96 41.78 10.89
CA CYS A 55 -6.79 42.62 11.14
C CYS A 55 -5.63 41.75 11.65
N TYR A 56 -4.46 41.85 11.01
CA TYR A 56 -3.26 41.10 11.36
C TYR A 56 -2.28 42.00 12.11
N ARG A 57 -1.54 41.41 13.05
CA ARG A 57 -0.56 42.11 13.88
C ARG A 57 0.82 42.02 13.23
N PHE A 58 1.36 43.16 12.85
CA PHE A 58 2.69 43.27 12.30
C PHE A 58 3.65 43.86 13.33
N GLN A 59 4.92 43.45 13.27
CA GLN A 59 5.97 44.02 14.12
C GLN A 59 6.75 45.08 13.34
N SER A 60 6.75 46.32 13.83
CA SER A 60 7.58 47.38 13.25
C SER A 60 9.06 47.22 13.65
N ALA A 61 9.95 47.88 12.91
CA ALA A 61 11.37 47.97 13.22
C ALA A 61 11.68 48.43 14.67
N ASN A 62 10.80 49.25 15.26
CA ASN A 62 10.93 49.74 16.63
C ASN A 62 10.25 48.82 17.67
N LYS A 63 9.95 47.58 17.30
CA LYS A 63 9.21 46.58 18.10
C LYS A 63 7.81 47.02 18.55
N THR A 64 7.28 48.09 17.97
CA THR A 64 5.91 48.54 18.23
C THR A 64 4.97 47.70 17.37
N SER A 65 3.98 47.07 17.99
CA SER A 65 2.96 46.33 17.25
C SER A 65 2.02 47.29 16.53
N VAL A 66 1.73 47.01 15.27
CA VAL A 66 0.76 47.75 14.47
C VAL A 66 -0.21 46.79 13.80
N CYS A 67 -1.40 47.28 13.43
CA CYS A 67 -2.46 46.45 12.85
C CYS A 67 -2.80 46.93 11.45
N ALA A 68 -2.95 46.00 10.51
CA ALA A 68 -3.44 46.27 9.17
C ALA A 68 -4.21 45.05 8.62
N PRO A 69 -5.05 45.24 7.58
CA PRO A 69 -5.58 44.12 6.79
C PRO A 69 -4.45 43.25 6.23
N ARG A 70 -4.74 41.98 5.93
CA ARG A 70 -3.78 41.08 5.27
C ARG A 70 -3.30 41.73 3.97
N VAL A 71 -1.99 41.84 3.82
CA VAL A 71 -1.33 42.37 2.63
C VAL A 71 -0.63 41.23 1.90
N ASP A 72 -0.75 41.21 0.58
CA ASP A 72 0.08 40.35 -0.26
C ASP A 72 1.49 40.94 -0.29
N CYS A 73 2.49 40.16 0.16
CA CYS A 73 3.87 40.62 0.28
C CYS A 73 4.46 41.06 -1.08
N SER A 74 3.91 40.57 -2.20
CA SER A 74 4.37 40.92 -3.55
C SER A 74 3.98 42.34 -3.99
N ASP A 75 2.99 42.96 -3.33
CA ASP A 75 2.49 44.30 -3.67
C ASP A 75 3.32 45.43 -3.07
N TYR A 76 4.23 45.12 -2.13
CA TYR A 76 4.97 46.13 -1.36
C TYR A 76 6.48 45.93 -1.47
N PRO A 77 7.26 47.03 -1.61
CA PRO A 77 8.70 46.93 -1.69
C PRO A 77 9.32 46.47 -0.37
N SER A 78 10.38 45.68 -0.44
CA SER A 78 11.15 45.23 0.72
C SER A 78 11.80 46.41 1.45
N CYS A 79 11.99 46.25 2.76
CA CYS A 79 12.73 47.21 3.55
C CYS A 79 14.22 47.23 3.17
N THR A 80 14.85 48.39 3.32
CA THR A 80 16.32 48.48 3.22
C THR A 80 17.00 47.77 4.40
N HIS A 81 18.31 47.48 4.29
CA HIS A 81 19.08 46.80 5.33
C HIS A 81 19.00 47.44 6.73
N ASN A 82 18.67 48.73 6.84
CA ASN A 82 18.48 49.43 8.11
C ASN A 82 17.00 49.47 8.57
N MET A 83 16.15 48.59 8.04
CA MET A 83 14.70 48.56 8.29
C MET A 83 14.00 49.91 8.00
N ALA A 84 14.48 50.64 6.99
CA ALA A 84 13.88 51.90 6.54
C ALA A 84 13.18 51.73 5.19
N CYS A 85 12.10 52.49 5.00
CA CYS A 85 11.33 52.52 3.77
C CYS A 85 11.75 53.66 2.85
N PRO A 86 11.83 53.45 1.52
CA PRO A 86 12.17 54.52 0.57
C PRO A 86 11.17 55.67 0.55
N ALA A 87 9.90 55.40 0.88
CA ALA A 87 8.82 56.38 0.87
C ALA A 87 8.60 57.02 2.27
N GLN A 88 8.48 58.36 2.32
CA GLN A 88 8.39 59.16 3.57
C GLN A 88 7.12 58.93 4.41
N ARG A 89 6.22 58.02 4.02
CA ARG A 89 4.98 57.68 4.75
C ARG A 89 4.68 56.19 4.76
N ALA A 90 5.71 55.35 4.71
CA ALA A 90 5.60 53.91 4.89
C ALA A 90 6.44 53.46 6.08
N MET A 91 6.04 52.35 6.70
CA MET A 91 6.75 51.77 7.82
C MET A 91 7.16 50.35 7.47
N CYS A 92 8.38 50.00 7.84
CA CYS A 92 8.91 48.66 7.67
C CYS A 92 8.27 47.72 8.70
N VAL A 93 7.70 46.62 8.23
CA VAL A 93 7.06 45.62 9.07
C VAL A 93 7.53 44.20 8.76
N ILE A 94 7.48 43.34 9.77
CA ILE A 94 7.83 41.92 9.70
C ILE A 94 6.53 41.11 9.84
N ASP A 95 6.31 40.18 8.92
CA ASP A 95 5.20 39.21 8.90
C ASP A 95 5.80 37.80 8.76
N SER A 96 5.29 36.84 9.53
CA SER A 96 5.66 35.42 9.48
C SER A 96 5.40 34.76 8.12
N CYS A 97 4.49 35.31 7.32
CA CYS A 97 4.14 34.83 6.00
C CYS A 97 4.96 35.48 4.87
N CYS A 98 5.77 36.52 5.16
CA CYS A 98 6.63 37.15 4.16
C CYS A 98 8.09 36.67 4.32
N PRO A 99 8.79 36.30 3.23
CA PRO A 99 10.19 35.87 3.31
C PRO A 99 11.16 37.00 3.69
N SER A 100 10.73 38.27 3.64
CA SER A 100 11.52 39.43 4.06
C SER A 100 10.63 40.59 4.55
N PRO A 101 11.14 41.53 5.37
CA PRO A 101 10.37 42.69 5.84
C PRO A 101 9.93 43.60 4.68
N VAL A 102 8.69 44.12 4.75
CA VAL A 102 8.05 44.91 3.68
C VAL A 102 7.62 46.30 4.15
N CYS A 103 7.55 47.25 3.22
CA CYS A 103 7.20 48.65 3.49
C CYS A 103 5.72 48.95 3.25
N ILE A 104 4.94 49.03 4.33
CA ILE A 104 3.50 49.29 4.25
C ILE A 104 3.20 50.78 4.47
N PRO A 105 2.41 51.44 3.60
CA PRO A 105 1.95 52.81 3.80
C PRO A 105 1.19 53.01 5.12
N MET A 106 1.50 54.09 5.85
CA MET A 106 0.86 54.41 7.13
C MET A 106 -0.65 54.67 7.03
N SER A 107 -1.18 54.94 5.84
CA SER A 107 -2.63 55.06 5.59
C SER A 107 -3.38 53.74 5.78
N ILE A 108 -2.72 52.61 5.53
CA ILE A 108 -3.30 51.26 5.68
C ILE A 108 -3.22 50.79 7.14
N LEU A 109 -2.13 51.15 7.84
CA LEU A 109 -1.89 50.83 9.25
C LEU A 109 -2.90 51.47 10.24
N ARG A 110 -3.72 52.42 9.78
CA ARG A 110 -4.72 53.12 10.62
C ARG A 110 -6.15 52.58 10.49
N MET A 111 -6.36 51.53 9.69
CA MET A 111 -7.71 51.03 9.40
C MET A 111 -8.30 50.11 10.48
N CYS A 112 -7.54 49.70 11.50
CA CYS A 112 -8.03 48.79 12.55
C CYS A 112 -8.22 49.53 13.90
N SER A 113 -9.41 49.41 14.51
CA SER A 113 -9.66 49.89 15.89
C SER A 113 -8.99 48.95 16.90
N THR A 114 -8.54 49.47 18.05
CA THR A 114 -7.97 48.66 19.15
C THR A 114 -8.95 47.63 19.73
N THR A 115 -10.23 47.72 19.37
CA THR A 115 -11.29 46.77 19.74
C THR A 115 -11.43 45.58 18.77
N ASP A 116 -10.83 45.64 17.58
CA ASP A 116 -10.90 44.59 16.55
C ASP A 116 -9.69 43.63 16.60
N ILE A 117 -8.88 43.76 17.66
CA ILE A 117 -7.73 42.90 17.91
C ILE A 117 -8.25 41.66 18.65
N GLU A 118 -8.45 40.56 17.93
CA GLU A 118 -8.49 39.25 18.59
C GLU A 118 -7.15 39.05 19.31
N PRO A 119 -7.16 38.75 20.61
CA PRO A 119 -5.92 38.46 21.31
C PRO A 119 -5.32 37.18 20.74
N HIS A 120 -4.07 37.25 20.26
CA HIS A 120 -3.19 36.08 20.25
C HIS A 120 -3.09 35.57 21.69
N ARG A 121 -3.97 34.63 22.02
CA ARG A 121 -3.68 33.54 22.92
C ARG A 121 -4.02 32.29 22.15
N ASP A 122 -3.01 31.49 21.87
CA ASP A 122 -3.13 30.04 21.94
C ASP A 122 -3.59 29.65 23.36
N SER A 123 -4.79 30.06 23.75
CA SER A 123 -5.47 29.46 24.88
C SER A 123 -6.06 28.18 24.32
N PHE A 124 -5.37 27.07 24.58
CA PHE A 124 -5.98 25.75 24.47
C PHE A 124 -7.38 25.82 25.12
N PRO A 125 -8.43 25.33 24.45
CA PRO A 125 -9.79 25.44 24.96
C PRO A 125 -9.87 24.71 26.31
N LEU A 126 -9.91 25.50 27.40
CA LEU A 126 -10.10 24.96 28.74
C LEU A 126 -11.54 24.46 28.83
N PRO A 127 -11.79 23.26 29.39
CA PRO A 127 -13.15 22.72 29.41
C PRO A 127 -14.06 23.62 30.25
N HIS A 128 -15.14 24.11 29.63
CA HIS A 128 -16.07 25.08 30.23
C HIS A 128 -16.82 24.55 31.48
N SER A 129 -16.68 23.27 31.83
CA SER A 129 -17.53 22.56 32.80
C SER A 129 -16.82 21.97 34.02
N LEU A 130 -15.54 22.23 34.25
CA LEU A 130 -14.81 21.54 35.31
C LEU A 130 -14.99 22.20 36.69
N LYS A 131 -15.80 21.57 37.56
CA LYS A 131 -15.83 21.85 39.01
C LYS A 131 -14.98 20.80 39.72
N PHE A 132 -13.76 21.16 40.10
CA PHE A 132 -12.85 20.24 40.79
C PHE A 132 -12.99 20.32 42.31
N LYS A 133 -12.86 19.16 42.98
CA LYS A 133 -12.84 19.07 44.45
C LYS A 133 -11.48 19.48 45.05
N HIS A 134 -10.40 19.44 44.26
CA HIS A 134 -9.04 19.78 44.65
C HIS A 134 -8.38 20.70 43.61
N GLY A 135 -7.39 21.50 44.04
CA GLY A 135 -6.79 22.55 43.21
C GLY A 135 -6.14 22.01 41.93
N LEU A 136 -6.79 22.23 40.79
CA LEU A 136 -6.29 21.87 39.46
C LEU A 136 -5.02 22.64 39.12
N LYS A 137 -4.02 21.94 38.58
CA LYS A 137 -2.86 22.56 37.93
C LYS A 137 -3.00 22.47 36.41
N ILE A 138 -2.86 23.62 35.76
CA ILE A 138 -2.76 23.73 34.30
C ILE A 138 -1.28 23.86 33.97
N GLU A 139 -0.79 22.95 33.14
CA GLU A 139 0.64 22.84 32.83
C GLU A 139 0.89 23.40 31.43
N ASN A 140 1.55 24.55 31.33
CA ASN A 140 1.73 25.30 30.07
C ASN A 140 3.13 25.14 29.46
N ASP A 141 4.10 24.63 30.21
CA ASP A 141 5.52 24.56 29.83
C ASP A 141 6.01 23.12 29.77
N LEU A 142 5.35 22.25 29.01
CA LEU A 142 5.74 20.84 28.89
C LEU A 142 6.79 20.64 27.79
N LEU A 143 7.91 19.99 28.12
CA LEU A 143 9.03 19.76 27.21
C LEU A 143 9.33 18.26 27.08
N PHE A 144 9.42 17.77 25.85
CA PHE A 144 9.83 16.41 25.56
C PHE A 144 11.26 16.14 26.04
N ASP A 145 11.46 14.94 26.60
CA ASP A 145 12.75 14.51 27.11
C ASP A 145 13.61 13.93 26.00
N VAL A 146 14.66 14.65 25.60
CA VAL A 146 15.60 14.17 24.57
C VAL A 146 16.22 12.82 24.95
N ALA A 147 16.48 12.58 26.24
CA ALA A 147 17.12 11.35 26.71
C ALA A 147 16.13 10.17 26.84
N ASN A 148 14.82 10.44 26.84
CA ASN A 148 13.76 9.44 26.96
C ASN A 148 12.73 9.54 25.81
N CYS A 149 13.18 9.99 24.64
CA CYS A 149 12.49 9.82 23.37
C CYS A 149 13.15 8.67 22.59
N GLY A 150 12.36 7.86 21.90
CA GLY A 150 12.87 6.90 20.93
C GLY A 150 13.68 7.58 19.81
N ALA A 151 14.63 6.87 19.22
CA ALA A 151 15.52 7.40 18.18
C ALA A 151 14.79 7.89 16.91
N GLY A 152 13.52 7.49 16.71
CA GLY A 152 12.68 7.90 15.59
C GLY A 152 11.98 9.24 15.74
N PHE A 153 12.41 10.12 16.65
CA PHE A 153 11.83 11.45 16.86
C PHE A 153 12.78 12.59 16.46
N SER A 154 12.24 13.60 15.78
CA SER A 154 12.80 14.95 15.69
C SER A 154 12.05 15.85 16.66
N LEU A 155 12.80 16.43 17.59
CA LEU A 155 12.30 17.45 18.50
C LEU A 155 12.70 18.83 17.98
N THR A 156 11.73 19.73 17.89
CA THR A 156 11.93 21.11 17.41
C THR A 156 11.29 22.11 18.38
N GLU A 157 11.49 23.41 18.14
CA GLU A 157 10.93 24.48 18.96
C GLU A 157 11.24 24.32 20.46
N HIS A 158 12.53 24.13 20.79
CA HIS A 158 12.97 23.91 22.17
C HIS A 158 12.32 22.68 22.85
N ASN A 159 12.04 21.62 22.09
CA ASN A 159 11.41 20.37 22.53
C ASN A 159 9.93 20.49 22.91
N THR A 160 9.21 21.48 22.40
CA THR A 160 7.73 21.52 22.51
C THR A 160 7.04 20.78 21.38
N ASN A 161 7.72 20.60 20.23
CA ASN A 161 7.19 19.88 19.08
C ASN A 161 7.94 18.57 18.90
N ALA A 162 7.18 17.49 18.68
CA ALA A 162 7.70 16.17 18.42
C ALA A 162 7.13 15.66 17.09
N ARG A 163 8.02 15.26 16.18
CA ARG A 163 7.67 14.67 14.89
C ARG A 163 8.40 13.34 14.72
N LYS A 164 7.74 12.33 14.20
CA LYS A 164 8.41 11.08 13.82
C LYS A 164 9.29 11.29 12.59
N THR A 165 10.47 10.68 12.55
CA THR A 165 11.45 10.83 11.45
C THR A 165 11.67 9.56 10.65
N SER A 166 11.00 8.46 10.98
CA SER A 166 11.18 7.16 10.31
C SER A 166 9.87 6.39 10.15
N SER A 167 9.67 5.85 8.94
CA SER A 167 8.52 5.04 8.52
C SER A 167 8.97 3.58 8.40
N ASN A 168 9.16 2.93 9.55
CA ASN A 168 9.70 1.58 9.65
C ASN A 168 8.73 0.59 10.30
N GLY A 169 7.44 0.92 10.41
CA GLY A 169 6.45 0.03 11.03
C GLY A 169 6.71 -0.24 12.51
N VAL A 170 7.43 0.64 13.20
CA VAL A 170 7.73 0.53 14.63
C VAL A 170 7.09 1.67 15.41
N TRP A 171 6.60 1.34 16.61
CA TRP A 171 6.18 2.31 17.61
C TRP A 171 7.40 2.97 18.25
N TYR A 172 7.45 4.29 18.19
CA TYR A 172 8.35 5.06 19.04
C TYR A 172 7.52 5.87 20.02
N SER A 173 7.95 5.86 21.28
CA SER A 173 7.34 6.68 22.32
C SER A 173 8.29 7.79 22.76
N CYS A 174 7.73 8.92 23.15
CA CYS A 174 8.48 9.95 23.86
C CYS A 174 7.73 10.41 25.11
N ARG A 175 8.49 10.55 26.19
CA ARG A 175 8.04 11.05 27.48
C ARG A 175 8.33 12.54 27.60
N ILE A 176 7.48 13.26 28.34
CA ILE A 176 7.76 14.62 28.78
C ILE A 176 8.67 14.59 30.01
N GLY A 177 9.82 15.26 29.93
CA GLY A 177 10.95 15.07 30.85
C GLY A 177 10.99 16.02 32.03
N ASN A 178 10.43 17.22 31.87
CA ASN A 178 10.55 18.30 32.86
C ASN A 178 9.48 18.28 33.96
N VAL A 179 8.51 17.36 33.90
CA VAL A 179 7.43 17.22 34.89
C VAL A 179 7.25 15.76 35.27
N GLY A 180 6.75 15.48 36.47
CA GLY A 180 6.43 14.12 36.92
C GLY A 180 5.62 14.14 38.21
N TRP A 181 4.47 13.48 38.22
CA TRP A 181 3.47 13.68 39.26
C TRP A 181 3.14 12.39 40.02
N SER A 182 3.04 12.51 41.34
CA SER A 182 2.65 11.41 42.24
C SER A 182 1.41 11.74 43.10
N ARG A 183 0.84 12.95 42.96
CA ARG A 183 -0.36 13.42 43.68
C ARG A 183 -1.04 14.58 42.96
N GLY A 184 -2.31 14.84 43.29
CA GLY A 184 -3.10 15.95 42.73
C GLY A 184 -3.65 15.73 41.32
N SER A 185 -4.36 16.73 40.81
CA SER A 185 -5.01 16.73 39.49
C SER A 185 -4.28 17.67 38.53
N HIS A 186 -3.87 17.15 37.37
CA HIS A 186 -3.04 17.84 36.39
C HIS A 186 -3.69 17.78 35.01
N TYR A 187 -3.76 18.93 34.35
CA TYR A 187 -4.32 19.06 33.01
C TYR A 187 -3.29 19.63 32.04
N TRP A 188 -3.21 19.00 30.87
CA TRP A 188 -2.44 19.50 29.73
C TRP A 188 -3.16 19.17 28.42
N SER A 189 -2.65 19.73 27.33
CA SER A 189 -3.22 19.53 26.01
C SER A 189 -2.17 19.44 24.94
N ILE A 190 -2.47 18.67 23.89
CA ILE A 190 -1.60 18.45 22.74
C ILE A 190 -2.38 18.84 21.50
N ARG A 191 -1.77 19.63 20.62
CA ARG A 191 -2.31 19.93 19.29
C ARG A 191 -1.73 18.96 18.29
N ILE A 192 -2.60 18.37 17.48
CA ILE A 192 -2.19 17.50 16.38
C ILE A 192 -1.95 18.40 15.17
N GLN A 193 -0.70 18.52 14.73
CA GLN A 193 -0.33 19.35 13.59
C GLN A 193 -0.55 18.60 12.27
N ASP A 194 0.00 17.40 12.18
CA ASP A 194 -0.11 16.52 11.02
C ASP A 194 -0.05 15.06 11.47
N ARG A 195 -1.03 14.26 11.04
CA ARG A 195 -1.19 12.85 11.35
C ARG A 195 -0.53 11.92 10.33
N GLY A 196 -0.19 12.42 9.13
CA GLY A 196 0.22 11.56 8.02
C GLY A 196 -0.86 10.53 7.60
N PRO A 197 -0.53 9.60 6.68
CA PRO A 197 -1.43 8.51 6.29
C PRO A 197 -1.68 7.57 7.49
N GLY A 198 -2.94 7.25 7.78
CA GLY A 198 -3.32 6.36 8.89
C GLY A 198 -3.40 7.03 10.27
N GLY A 199 -2.48 7.94 10.62
CA GLY A 199 -2.56 8.75 11.84
C GLY A 199 -2.60 7.94 13.13
N HIS A 200 -1.50 7.26 13.45
CA HIS A 200 -1.42 6.36 14.60
C HIS A 200 -0.75 7.01 15.81
N GLU A 201 -1.46 7.94 16.45
CA GLU A 201 -1.00 8.60 17.66
C GLU A 201 -1.60 7.96 18.91
N LEU A 202 -0.76 7.69 19.90
CA LEU A 202 -1.16 7.35 21.26
C LEU A 202 -0.84 8.54 22.17
N LEU A 203 -1.83 9.02 22.91
CA LEU A 203 -1.65 10.14 23.84
C LEU A 203 -2.00 9.64 25.25
N GLY A 204 -1.13 9.86 26.23
CA GLY A 204 -1.40 9.33 27.57
C GLY A 204 -0.33 9.60 28.60
N ILE A 205 -0.15 8.63 29.50
CA ILE A 205 0.80 8.69 30.61
C ILE A 205 1.60 7.41 30.74
N ILE A 206 2.79 7.53 31.31
CA ILE A 206 3.67 6.40 31.63
C ILE A 206 4.30 6.56 33.01
N ASN A 207 4.62 5.45 33.68
CA ASN A 207 5.35 5.50 34.94
C ASN A 207 6.88 5.58 34.72
N GLY A 208 7.60 6.01 35.76
CA GLY A 208 9.07 6.20 35.68
C GLY A 208 9.91 4.92 35.54
N ASN A 209 9.31 3.73 35.61
CA ASN A 209 10.01 2.45 35.46
C ASN A 209 9.84 1.86 34.05
N ALA A 210 9.09 2.51 33.18
CA ALA A 210 8.90 2.04 31.81
C ALA A 210 10.14 2.33 30.96
N ASP A 211 10.54 1.34 30.18
CA ASP A 211 11.59 1.48 29.19
C ASP A 211 11.03 2.20 27.94
N MET A 212 11.48 3.43 27.73
CA MET A 212 11.10 4.25 26.58
C MET A 212 11.90 3.92 25.31
N SER A 213 12.95 3.10 25.43
CA SER A 213 13.71 2.60 24.28
C SER A 213 13.07 1.36 23.63
N ALA A 214 12.11 0.75 24.32
CA ALA A 214 11.39 -0.42 23.83
C ALA A 214 10.40 -0.06 22.70
N THR A 215 10.39 -0.89 21.66
CA THR A 215 9.51 -0.82 20.49
C THR A 215 8.14 -1.41 20.83
N GLY A 216 7.31 -0.65 21.55
CA GLY A 216 5.97 -1.09 21.97
C GLY A 216 4.97 0.05 22.10
N ARG A 217 3.66 -0.25 22.07
CA ARG A 217 2.63 0.78 22.20
C ARG A 217 2.61 1.34 23.61
N LEU A 218 2.41 2.65 23.71
CA LEU A 218 2.10 3.29 24.97
C LEU A 218 0.80 2.67 25.53
N GLY A 219 0.90 1.80 26.53
CA GLY A 219 -0.25 1.09 27.12
C GLY A 219 -0.23 -0.44 26.98
N ASP A 220 0.68 -1.02 26.19
CA ASP A 220 0.83 -2.49 26.07
C ASP A 220 1.40 -3.14 27.34
N SER A 221 2.15 -2.38 28.14
CA SER A 221 2.59 -2.83 29.46
C SER A 221 1.69 -2.28 30.57
N THR A 222 1.78 -2.87 31.76
CA THR A 222 1.10 -2.36 32.98
C THR A 222 1.63 -1.00 33.45
N ASN A 223 2.63 -0.45 32.77
CA ASN A 223 3.30 0.80 33.13
C ASN A 223 2.79 2.03 32.36
N GLY A 224 1.89 1.86 31.38
CA GLY A 224 1.37 2.93 30.54
C GLY A 224 -0.15 2.88 30.36
N PHE A 225 -0.74 4.05 30.08
CA PHE A 225 -2.17 4.21 29.81
C PHE A 225 -2.36 5.27 28.74
N SER A 226 -3.11 4.99 27.68
CA SER A 226 -3.26 5.91 26.56
C SER A 226 -4.63 5.85 25.88
N TYR A 227 -4.93 6.91 25.16
CA TYR A 227 -5.99 7.03 24.17
C TYR A 227 -5.40 6.87 22.78
N TYR A 228 -5.98 5.97 21.99
CA TYR A 228 -5.60 5.73 20.60
C TYR A 228 -6.43 6.60 19.67
N VAL A 229 -5.77 7.60 19.09
CA VAL A 229 -6.42 8.63 18.28
C VAL A 229 -7.02 8.04 17.00
N VAL A 230 -6.43 6.97 16.44
CA VAL A 230 -6.86 6.41 15.15
C VAL A 230 -8.26 5.80 15.17
N ASN A 231 -8.55 4.96 16.17
CA ASN A 231 -9.77 4.15 16.21
C ASN A 231 -10.66 4.47 17.41
N GLY A 232 -10.24 5.40 18.27
CA GLY A 232 -11.02 5.81 19.43
C GLY A 232 -10.87 4.88 20.65
N ASN A 233 -9.99 3.86 20.58
CA ASN A 233 -9.79 2.91 21.67
C ASN A 233 -8.92 3.46 22.80
N LYS A 234 -8.85 2.73 23.91
CA LYS A 234 -7.92 2.97 25.01
C LYS A 234 -7.03 1.76 25.24
N LEU A 235 -5.76 2.00 25.54
CA LEU A 235 -4.77 0.96 25.84
C LEU A 235 -4.29 1.09 27.28
N GLY A 236 -4.34 -0.01 28.02
CA GLY A 236 -3.86 -0.08 29.39
C GLY A 236 -4.15 -1.43 30.01
N PHE A 237 -3.41 -1.78 31.06
CA PHE A 237 -3.47 -3.12 31.69
C PHE A 237 -3.16 -4.28 30.72
N GLY A 238 -2.38 -4.02 29.67
CA GLY A 238 -2.02 -5.02 28.66
C GLY A 238 -3.15 -5.39 27.70
N ALA A 239 -4.18 -4.55 27.56
CA ALA A 239 -5.29 -4.77 26.63
C ALA A 239 -5.71 -3.46 25.93
N GLU A 240 -6.23 -3.62 24.71
CA GLU A 240 -6.89 -2.56 23.95
C GLU A 240 -8.41 -2.75 24.04
N THR A 241 -9.15 -1.70 24.38
CA THR A 241 -10.62 -1.76 24.55
C THR A 241 -11.28 -0.50 23.98
N GLY A 242 -12.54 -0.62 23.54
CA GLY A 242 -13.31 0.52 23.03
C GLY A 242 -13.49 1.64 24.06
N PHE A 243 -13.41 2.90 23.62
CA PHE A 243 -13.58 4.07 24.50
C PHE A 243 -14.48 5.16 23.91
N THR A 244 -14.18 5.69 22.72
CA THR A 244 -14.94 6.76 22.07
C THR A 244 -15.05 6.53 20.57
N GLN A 245 -16.00 7.20 19.91
CA GLN A 245 -16.15 7.21 18.45
C GLN A 245 -15.79 8.58 17.85
N ALA A 246 -15.15 9.46 18.62
CA ALA A 246 -14.74 10.78 18.15
C ALA A 246 -13.68 10.67 17.04
N VAL A 247 -13.95 11.32 15.90
CA VAL A 247 -13.02 11.40 14.77
C VAL A 247 -12.14 12.63 14.92
N ILE A 248 -10.84 12.43 15.02
CA ILE A 248 -9.85 13.50 15.25
C ILE A 248 -9.15 13.89 13.95
N ARG A 249 -8.91 15.18 13.72
CA ARG A 249 -8.33 15.73 12.48
C ARG A 249 -7.08 16.56 12.74
N ASN A 250 -6.31 16.83 11.68
CA ASN A 250 -5.21 17.81 11.74
C ASN A 250 -5.75 19.17 12.21
N GLY A 251 -5.04 19.79 13.15
CA GLY A 251 -5.40 21.05 13.81
C GLY A 251 -6.15 20.88 15.15
N ASP A 252 -6.72 19.70 15.42
CA ASP A 252 -7.47 19.44 16.66
C ASP A 252 -6.58 19.43 17.91
N VAL A 253 -7.19 19.74 19.04
CA VAL A 253 -6.58 19.73 20.37
C VAL A 253 -7.17 18.59 21.19
N ILE A 254 -6.29 17.75 21.73
CA ILE A 254 -6.65 16.74 22.73
C ILE A 254 -6.20 17.22 24.11
N GLY A 255 -7.16 17.42 25.01
CA GLY A 255 -6.93 17.71 26.42
C GLY A 255 -6.89 16.43 27.25
N ILE A 256 -6.02 16.37 28.23
CA ILE A 256 -5.82 15.21 29.09
C ILE A 256 -5.83 15.68 30.55
N LEU A 257 -6.67 15.05 31.36
CA LEU A 257 -6.75 15.27 32.81
C LEU A 257 -6.35 13.98 33.52
N LEU A 258 -5.23 14.03 34.23
CA LEU A 258 -4.82 13.00 35.18
C LEU A 258 -5.20 13.44 36.58
N ASP A 259 -6.10 12.68 37.23
CA ASP A 259 -6.43 12.87 38.64
C ASP A 259 -5.87 11.70 39.45
N LEU A 260 -4.79 11.95 40.20
CA LEU A 260 -4.13 10.93 41.00
C LEU A 260 -4.81 10.70 42.35
N GLU A 261 -5.70 11.59 42.78
CA GLU A 261 -6.49 11.39 44.01
C GLU A 261 -7.66 10.43 43.74
N GLU A 262 -8.33 10.61 42.59
CA GLU A 262 -9.43 9.74 42.14
C GLU A 262 -8.94 8.56 41.27
N SER A 263 -7.64 8.51 40.96
CA SER A 263 -7.02 7.49 40.09
C SER A 263 -7.65 7.40 38.70
N THR A 264 -7.99 8.55 38.10
CA THR A 264 -8.65 8.66 36.80
C THR A 264 -7.79 9.33 35.73
N LEU A 265 -8.04 8.97 34.46
CA LEU A 265 -7.49 9.63 33.27
C LEU A 265 -8.64 9.92 32.31
N THR A 266 -8.86 11.21 32.05
CA THR A 266 -10.01 11.74 31.31
C THR A 266 -9.54 12.54 30.11
N TYR A 267 -10.19 12.35 28.97
CA TYR A 267 -9.81 13.00 27.71
C TYR A 267 -10.85 14.02 27.25
N PHE A 268 -10.39 15.02 26.51
CA PHE A 268 -11.19 16.09 25.93
C PHE A 268 -10.80 16.29 24.46
N HIS A 269 -11.76 16.54 23.58
CA HIS A 269 -11.53 16.91 22.18
C HIS A 269 -12.02 18.34 21.96
N ASN A 270 -11.11 19.25 21.58
CA ASN A 270 -11.40 20.67 21.40
C ASN A 270 -12.18 21.28 22.58
N GLY A 271 -11.85 20.86 23.81
CA GLY A 271 -12.49 21.29 25.06
C GLY A 271 -13.76 20.52 25.45
N HIS A 272 -14.29 19.66 24.58
CA HIS A 272 -15.44 18.79 24.89
C HIS A 272 -14.99 17.51 25.60
N ASN A 273 -15.64 17.17 26.72
CA ASN A 273 -15.29 15.99 27.50
C ASN A 273 -15.67 14.69 26.76
N LEU A 274 -14.69 13.81 26.51
CA LEU A 274 -14.89 12.49 25.91
C LEU A 274 -15.18 11.40 26.94
N GLY A 275 -14.96 11.67 28.23
CA GLY A 275 -15.14 10.75 29.34
C GLY A 275 -13.82 10.25 29.95
N SER A 276 -13.94 9.54 31.07
CA SER A 276 -12.80 8.92 31.77
C SER A 276 -12.47 7.57 31.13
N ALA A 277 -11.35 7.51 30.42
CA ALA A 277 -10.87 6.26 29.82
C ALA A 277 -10.49 5.24 30.90
N PHE A 278 -9.90 5.70 32.00
CA PHE A 278 -9.46 4.86 33.11
C PHE A 278 -9.94 5.41 34.46
N SER A 279 -10.30 4.51 35.37
CA SER A 279 -10.81 4.83 36.72
C SER A 279 -10.15 4.01 37.85
N LYS A 280 -9.00 3.38 37.56
CA LYS A 280 -8.24 2.53 38.48
C LYS A 280 -6.73 2.57 38.19
N ILE A 281 -6.21 3.75 37.85
CA ILE A 281 -4.77 3.87 37.58
C ILE A 281 -4.02 3.54 38.87
N PRO A 282 -3.05 2.61 38.88
CA PRO A 282 -2.35 2.22 40.10
C PRO A 282 -1.65 3.42 40.74
N GLY A 283 -2.11 3.81 41.93
CA GLY A 283 -1.53 4.89 42.72
C GLY A 283 -1.23 4.41 44.13
N HIS A 284 0.02 4.50 44.56
CA HIS A 284 0.34 4.61 45.99
C HIS A 284 0.88 6.02 46.21
N PRO A 285 0.37 6.79 47.17
CA PRO A 285 0.95 8.09 47.51
C PRO A 285 2.44 7.88 47.81
N ASP A 286 3.29 8.55 47.03
CA ASP A 286 4.76 8.59 47.16
C ASP A 286 5.62 7.47 46.53
N LYS A 287 5.06 6.48 45.80
CA LYS A 287 5.88 5.41 45.17
C LYS A 287 5.94 5.42 43.65
N ILE A 288 4.91 5.92 42.97
CA ILE A 288 4.84 5.89 41.49
C ILE A 288 4.64 7.32 40.99
N LYS A 289 5.52 7.74 40.08
CA LYS A 289 5.39 8.99 39.33
C LYS A 289 4.91 8.69 37.94
N TYR A 290 3.88 9.41 37.51
CA TYR A 290 3.41 9.40 36.14
C TYR A 290 3.88 10.64 35.39
N TYR A 291 4.15 10.43 34.11
CA TYR A 291 4.67 11.39 33.18
C TYR A 291 3.75 11.41 31.96
N PRO A 292 3.41 12.59 31.40
CA PRO A 292 2.80 12.64 30.08
C PRO A 292 3.70 11.95 29.04
N ALA A 293 3.07 11.24 28.11
CA ALA A 293 3.76 10.53 27.05
C ALA A 293 2.94 10.53 25.77
N ILE A 294 3.65 10.44 24.65
CA ILE A 294 3.09 10.24 23.32
C ILE A 294 3.74 9.03 22.66
N GLY A 295 2.99 8.33 21.83
CA GLY A 295 3.48 7.28 20.95
C GLY A 295 3.12 7.61 19.51
N PHE A 296 4.08 7.46 18.60
CA PHE A 296 3.83 7.51 17.17
C PHE A 296 4.06 6.15 16.57
N TYR A 297 3.14 5.78 15.70
CA TYR A 297 3.33 4.76 14.71
C TYR A 297 3.16 5.38 13.34
N ASP A 298 4.02 4.93 12.45
CA ASP A 298 3.95 5.32 11.06
C ASP A 298 4.04 4.02 10.30
N SER A 299 2.86 3.52 9.97
CA SER A 299 2.62 2.41 9.07
C SER A 299 2.62 2.83 7.62
N SER A 300 2.83 4.13 7.31
CA SER A 300 2.85 4.53 5.91
C SER A 300 4.00 3.79 5.24
N LEU A 301 3.57 2.85 4.42
CA LEU A 301 4.46 2.05 3.61
C LEU A 301 5.09 3.00 2.58
N PRO A 302 6.41 2.92 2.35
CA PRO A 302 7.05 3.77 1.36
C PRO A 302 6.37 3.67 0.00
N SER A 303 6.15 4.79 -0.67
CA SER A 303 5.61 4.79 -2.03
C SER A 303 6.54 4.03 -2.96
N ILE A 304 5.97 3.29 -3.91
CA ILE A 304 6.72 2.44 -4.83
C ILE A 304 6.63 2.99 -6.25
N GLN A 305 7.78 3.08 -6.89
CA GLN A 305 7.92 3.34 -8.32
C GLN A 305 8.72 2.21 -8.97
N VAL A 306 8.91 2.30 -10.28
CA VAL A 306 9.85 1.49 -11.03
C VAL A 306 11.00 2.38 -11.49
N ASP A 307 12.23 1.90 -11.42
CA ASP A 307 13.34 2.52 -12.12
C ASP A 307 13.28 2.13 -13.62
N PRO A 308 13.08 3.06 -14.57
CA PRO A 308 12.95 2.73 -16.00
C PRO A 308 14.17 2.11 -16.66
N ASP A 309 15.36 2.24 -16.04
CA ASP A 309 16.61 1.72 -16.58
C ASP A 309 16.90 0.32 -16.06
N THR A 310 16.67 0.08 -14.76
CA THR A 310 16.91 -1.24 -14.15
C THR A 310 15.66 -2.12 -14.12
N GLN A 311 14.47 -1.53 -14.29
CA GLN A 311 13.15 -2.17 -14.24
C GLN A 311 12.81 -2.83 -12.90
N HIS A 312 13.53 -2.45 -11.84
CA HIS A 312 13.22 -2.86 -10.48
C HIS A 312 12.20 -1.93 -9.85
N PHE A 313 11.41 -2.49 -8.93
CA PHE A 313 10.65 -1.67 -7.99
C PHE A 313 11.61 -0.92 -7.07
N VAL A 314 11.35 0.36 -6.85
CA VAL A 314 12.13 1.23 -5.99
C VAL A 314 11.22 1.95 -5.02
N ASP A 315 11.61 2.03 -3.75
CA ASP A 315 10.91 2.88 -2.79
C ASP A 315 11.34 4.35 -2.90
N GLU A 316 10.63 5.23 -2.18
CA GLU A 316 10.93 6.66 -2.15
C GLU A 316 12.34 7.02 -1.63
N PHE A 317 13.03 6.07 -0.99
CA PHE A 317 14.41 6.22 -0.52
C PHE A 317 15.44 5.76 -1.57
N GLY A 318 14.98 5.20 -2.70
CA GLY A 318 15.84 4.68 -3.76
C GLY A 318 16.31 3.24 -3.53
N ARG A 319 15.77 2.51 -2.55
CA ARG A 319 16.09 1.09 -2.37
C ARG A 319 15.33 0.24 -3.36
N VAL A 320 15.97 -0.78 -3.92
CA VAL A 320 15.27 -1.81 -4.69
C VAL A 320 14.39 -2.62 -3.75
N ARG A 321 13.14 -2.87 -4.16
CA ARG A 321 12.13 -3.62 -3.41
C ARG A 321 11.81 -4.93 -4.13
N ILE A 322 11.72 -6.01 -3.36
CA ILE A 322 11.24 -7.31 -3.83
C ILE A 322 9.98 -7.66 -3.04
N PHE A 323 8.93 -8.07 -3.73
CA PHE A 323 7.65 -8.40 -3.13
C PHE A 323 7.35 -9.89 -3.25
N HIS A 324 7.18 -10.56 -2.11
CA HIS A 324 6.69 -11.94 -2.04
C HIS A 324 5.37 -11.94 -1.29
N GLY A 325 4.37 -12.63 -1.83
CA GLY A 325 3.02 -12.53 -1.30
C GLY A 325 2.07 -13.65 -1.71
N VAL A 326 0.80 -13.39 -1.47
CA VAL A 326 -0.30 -14.33 -1.71
C VAL A 326 -1.50 -13.63 -2.35
N ASN A 327 -2.36 -14.41 -2.99
CA ASN A 327 -3.65 -13.98 -3.50
C ASN A 327 -4.75 -14.13 -2.44
N VAL A 328 -5.60 -13.10 -2.32
CA VAL A 328 -6.82 -13.08 -1.50
C VAL A 328 -7.98 -12.60 -2.38
N VAL A 329 -8.68 -13.56 -2.98
CA VAL A 329 -9.74 -13.29 -3.96
C VAL A 329 -11.04 -13.98 -3.53
N TYR A 330 -11.94 -13.21 -2.92
CA TYR A 330 -13.24 -13.72 -2.49
C TYR A 330 -14.27 -13.63 -3.63
N LYS A 331 -14.51 -14.76 -4.31
CA LYS A 331 -15.25 -14.80 -5.59
C LYS A 331 -16.78 -14.76 -5.49
N GLN A 332 -17.33 -14.74 -4.28
CA GLN A 332 -18.78 -14.67 -4.06
C GLN A 332 -19.20 -13.46 -3.22
N PRO A 333 -20.43 -12.93 -3.37
CA PRO A 333 -20.95 -11.89 -2.48
C PRO A 333 -20.75 -12.26 -1.00
N PRO A 334 -20.22 -11.36 -0.15
CA PRO A 334 -20.05 -9.91 -0.38
C PRO A 334 -18.73 -9.50 -1.05
N PHE A 335 -17.98 -10.43 -1.66
CA PHE A 335 -16.70 -10.22 -2.34
C PHE A 335 -15.57 -9.72 -1.44
N LEU A 336 -15.70 -9.98 -0.14
CA LEU A 336 -14.73 -9.64 0.89
C LEU A 336 -14.59 -10.80 1.88
N PRO A 337 -13.38 -11.11 2.35
CA PRO A 337 -13.18 -12.08 3.40
C PRO A 337 -13.75 -11.60 4.73
N ASN A 338 -13.98 -12.55 5.64
CA ASN A 338 -14.32 -12.22 7.02
C ASN A 338 -13.09 -11.62 7.72
N MET A 339 -13.18 -10.38 8.21
CA MET A 339 -12.07 -9.67 8.84
C MET A 339 -12.05 -9.76 10.38
N THR A 340 -13.05 -10.37 11.01
CA THR A 340 -13.21 -10.34 12.47
C THR A 340 -12.93 -11.68 13.14
N ASN A 341 -13.45 -12.77 12.59
CA ASN A 341 -13.32 -14.10 13.16
C ASN A 341 -12.48 -14.97 12.24
N PHE A 342 -11.48 -15.65 12.80
CA PHE A 342 -10.69 -16.60 12.04
C PHE A 342 -11.58 -17.74 11.52
N ASP A 343 -11.47 -17.95 10.23
CA ASP A 343 -12.03 -19.05 9.46
C ASP A 343 -10.92 -19.55 8.52
N PRO A 344 -10.62 -20.86 8.51
CA PRO A 344 -9.48 -21.40 7.77
C PRO A 344 -9.63 -21.26 6.25
N GLN A 345 -10.82 -20.99 5.75
CA GLN A 345 -11.12 -20.98 4.32
C GLN A 345 -11.46 -19.58 3.79
N ASN A 346 -12.00 -18.69 4.62
CA ASN A 346 -12.72 -17.50 4.13
C ASN A 346 -12.39 -16.19 4.89
N SER A 347 -11.46 -16.20 5.83
CA SER A 347 -11.12 -15.02 6.63
C SER A 347 -9.77 -14.38 6.25
N LEU A 348 -9.67 -13.08 6.51
CA LEU A 348 -8.44 -12.28 6.50
C LEU A 348 -8.49 -11.36 7.74
N THR A 349 -8.24 -11.95 8.90
CA THR A 349 -8.23 -11.27 10.20
C THR A 349 -6.85 -10.75 10.57
N GLU A 350 -6.74 -10.00 11.69
CA GLU A 350 -5.44 -9.65 12.28
C GLU A 350 -4.54 -10.87 12.52
N PHE A 351 -5.12 -12.00 12.95
CA PHE A 351 -4.37 -13.25 13.13
C PHE A 351 -3.79 -13.79 11.83
N ASP A 352 -4.55 -13.69 10.73
CA ASP A 352 -4.07 -14.11 9.42
C ASP A 352 -2.94 -13.22 8.93
N LEU A 353 -3.09 -11.91 9.11
CA LEU A 353 -2.08 -10.93 8.71
C LEU A 353 -0.82 -11.00 9.57
N ASP A 354 -0.96 -11.32 10.87
CA ASP A 354 0.16 -11.63 11.76
C ASP A 354 0.94 -12.84 11.26
N ASN A 355 0.25 -13.90 10.82
CA ASN A 355 0.88 -15.07 10.22
C ASN A 355 1.58 -14.72 8.90
N LEU A 356 0.92 -13.99 8.00
CA LEU A 356 1.51 -13.60 6.72
C LEU A 356 2.77 -12.74 6.92
N HIS A 357 2.73 -11.78 7.84
CA HIS A 357 3.88 -10.97 8.23
C HIS A 357 4.99 -11.82 8.86
N LYS A 358 4.63 -12.73 9.77
CA LYS A 358 5.58 -13.66 10.39
C LYS A 358 6.27 -14.54 9.34
N TRP A 359 5.55 -14.95 8.30
CA TRP A 359 6.05 -15.72 7.16
C TRP A 359 6.77 -14.87 6.10
N GLY A 360 6.94 -13.57 6.35
CA GLY A 360 7.77 -12.69 5.53
C GLY A 360 7.09 -12.17 4.27
N PHE A 361 5.78 -12.39 4.12
CA PHE A 361 5.02 -11.82 3.01
C PHE A 361 4.84 -10.32 3.20
N ASN A 362 5.05 -9.55 2.13
CA ASN A 362 4.99 -8.09 2.16
C ASN A 362 4.05 -7.51 1.08
N VAL A 363 3.33 -8.36 0.34
CA VAL A 363 2.26 -7.96 -0.58
C VAL A 363 1.11 -8.96 -0.53
N ILE A 364 -0.12 -8.48 -0.71
CA ILE A 364 -1.28 -9.31 -1.04
C ILE A 364 -1.91 -8.76 -2.31
N ARG A 365 -2.13 -9.66 -3.27
CA ARG A 365 -3.00 -9.39 -4.43
C ARG A 365 -4.44 -9.57 -3.97
N LEU A 366 -5.12 -8.43 -3.79
CA LEU A 366 -6.41 -8.31 -3.12
C LEU A 366 -7.49 -7.96 -4.14
N TYR A 367 -8.57 -8.73 -4.15
CA TYR A 367 -9.67 -8.54 -5.09
C TYR A 367 -10.41 -7.21 -4.86
N ALA A 368 -10.31 -6.31 -5.83
CA ALA A 368 -11.18 -5.16 -6.00
C ALA A 368 -12.33 -5.56 -6.95
N ALA A 369 -13.39 -6.13 -6.37
CA ALA A 369 -14.50 -6.69 -7.14
C ALA A 369 -15.28 -5.61 -7.88
N TRP A 370 -15.35 -5.71 -9.21
CA TRP A 370 -16.18 -4.81 -10.00
C TRP A 370 -17.66 -4.94 -9.61
N MET A 371 -18.12 -6.17 -9.35
CA MET A 371 -19.46 -6.43 -8.80
C MET A 371 -19.66 -5.84 -7.39
N GLY A 372 -18.59 -5.69 -6.61
CA GLY A 372 -18.63 -5.06 -5.28
C GLY A 372 -18.68 -3.54 -5.36
N VAL A 373 -17.86 -2.93 -6.23
CA VAL A 373 -17.78 -1.46 -6.37
C VAL A 373 -19.00 -0.87 -7.07
N ASN A 374 -19.45 -1.49 -8.17
CA ASN A 374 -20.59 -1.01 -8.96
C ASN A 374 -21.62 -2.13 -9.16
N PRO A 375 -22.39 -2.51 -8.12
CA PRO A 375 -23.28 -3.67 -8.18
C PRO A 375 -24.46 -3.53 -9.15
N LYS A 376 -24.90 -2.29 -9.46
CA LYS A 376 -26.16 -2.04 -10.20
C LYS A 376 -26.01 -1.21 -11.47
N SER A 377 -25.13 -0.23 -11.46
CA SER A 377 -24.92 0.69 -12.58
C SER A 377 -23.58 1.41 -12.41
N PRO A 378 -23.04 2.08 -13.44
CA PRO A 378 -21.72 2.74 -13.33
C PRO A 378 -21.73 3.93 -12.36
N ASN A 379 -22.91 4.50 -12.08
CA ASN A 379 -23.08 5.65 -11.19
C ASN A 379 -23.54 5.26 -9.77
N GLU A 380 -23.81 3.98 -9.53
CA GLU A 380 -24.18 3.46 -8.21
C GLU A 380 -22.97 2.78 -7.60
N VAL A 381 -22.15 3.58 -6.92
CA VAL A 381 -20.98 3.12 -6.16
C VAL A 381 -21.44 2.58 -4.79
N ASP A 382 -20.94 1.41 -4.40
CA ASP A 382 -21.14 0.88 -3.06
C ASP A 382 -20.04 1.37 -2.11
N ASP A 383 -20.30 2.47 -1.42
CA ASP A 383 -19.39 3.05 -0.43
C ASP A 383 -19.14 2.11 0.76
N THR A 384 -20.05 1.17 1.05
CA THR A 384 -19.86 0.20 2.14
C THR A 384 -18.80 -0.82 1.74
N TYR A 385 -18.88 -1.34 0.51
CA TYR A 385 -17.86 -2.23 -0.04
C TYR A 385 -16.49 -1.54 -0.07
N LEU A 386 -16.40 -0.32 -0.61
CA LEU A 386 -15.14 0.43 -0.66
C LEU A 386 -14.58 0.73 0.73
N SER A 387 -15.43 1.05 1.70
CA SER A 387 -15.01 1.25 3.09
C SER A 387 -14.48 -0.03 3.73
N GLN A 388 -15.07 -1.19 3.43
CA GLN A 388 -14.60 -2.47 3.98
C GLN A 388 -13.33 -2.97 3.29
N LEU A 389 -13.22 -2.82 1.97
CA LEU A 389 -11.98 -3.07 1.22
C LEU A 389 -10.85 -2.19 1.76
N SER A 390 -11.15 -0.91 2.00
CA SER A 390 -10.28 0.03 2.68
C SER A 390 -9.84 -0.44 4.07
N THR A 391 -10.75 -1.00 4.88
CA THR A 391 -10.39 -1.57 6.18
C THR A 391 -9.41 -2.72 6.03
N ALA A 392 -9.62 -3.63 5.07
CA ALA A 392 -8.68 -4.72 4.80
C ALA A 392 -7.28 -4.17 4.42
N VAL A 393 -7.22 -3.17 3.53
CA VAL A 393 -5.97 -2.50 3.16
C VAL A 393 -5.28 -1.87 4.39
N SER A 394 -6.03 -1.21 5.28
CA SER A 394 -5.45 -0.64 6.51
C SER A 394 -4.93 -1.72 7.47
N MET A 395 -5.59 -2.87 7.57
CA MET A 395 -5.10 -3.99 8.38
C MET A 395 -3.77 -4.54 7.81
N MET A 396 -3.68 -4.66 6.48
CA MET A 396 -2.45 -5.07 5.78
C MET A 396 -1.31 -4.06 5.99
N GLU A 397 -1.59 -2.77 5.83
CA GLU A 397 -0.64 -1.67 6.02
C GLU A 397 -0.04 -1.68 7.43
N ASN A 398 -0.85 -1.97 8.45
CA ASN A 398 -0.38 -2.12 9.85
C ASN A 398 0.58 -3.30 10.07
N LYS A 399 0.69 -4.21 9.10
CA LYS A 399 1.68 -5.31 9.11
C LYS A 399 2.81 -5.10 8.11
N GLY A 400 2.88 -3.93 7.48
CA GLY A 400 3.86 -3.63 6.44
C GLY A 400 3.61 -4.40 5.13
N ILE A 401 2.36 -4.79 4.87
CA ILE A 401 1.96 -5.54 3.67
C ILE A 401 1.26 -4.59 2.69
N TYR A 402 1.76 -4.51 1.46
CA TYR A 402 1.14 -3.72 0.40
C TYR A 402 -0.08 -4.43 -0.20
N ALA A 403 -1.05 -3.65 -0.69
CA ALA A 403 -2.16 -4.15 -1.48
C ALA A 403 -1.93 -3.93 -2.98
N LEU A 404 -1.91 -4.99 -3.76
CA LEU A 404 -2.11 -4.93 -5.21
C LEU A 404 -3.59 -5.13 -5.47
N LEU A 405 -4.31 -4.08 -5.89
CA LEU A 405 -5.75 -4.18 -6.14
C LEU A 405 -5.99 -4.78 -7.52
N ASP A 406 -6.56 -5.98 -7.54
CA ASP A 406 -6.81 -6.77 -8.73
C ASP A 406 -8.29 -6.71 -9.12
N CYS A 407 -8.59 -6.36 -10.38
CA CYS A 407 -9.90 -6.60 -10.96
C CYS A 407 -9.99 -8.04 -11.48
N HIS A 408 -10.29 -8.94 -10.56
CA HIS A 408 -10.39 -10.35 -10.85
C HIS A 408 -11.61 -10.70 -11.73
N GLN A 409 -11.43 -11.68 -12.60
CA GLN A 409 -12.51 -12.35 -13.32
C GLN A 409 -12.04 -13.74 -13.75
N ASP A 410 -12.97 -14.69 -13.77
CA ASP A 410 -12.81 -15.97 -14.42
C ASP A 410 -14.01 -16.22 -15.33
N VAL A 411 -13.78 -16.48 -16.61
CA VAL A 411 -14.86 -16.79 -17.56
C VAL A 411 -15.94 -15.67 -17.56
N LEU A 412 -15.51 -14.43 -17.34
CA LEU A 412 -16.28 -13.20 -17.44
C LEU A 412 -17.41 -13.01 -16.40
N SER A 413 -18.35 -13.94 -16.27
CA SER A 413 -19.60 -13.73 -15.51
C SER A 413 -20.24 -15.01 -14.99
N ARG A 414 -21.02 -14.90 -13.90
CA ARG A 414 -21.89 -15.96 -13.36
C ARG A 414 -22.86 -16.54 -14.39
N PHE A 415 -23.29 -15.76 -15.38
CA PHE A 415 -24.12 -16.26 -16.48
C PHE A 415 -23.45 -17.33 -17.34
N PHE A 416 -22.11 -17.42 -17.31
CA PHE A 416 -21.29 -18.38 -18.07
C PHE A 416 -20.56 -19.37 -17.17
N CYS A 417 -21.05 -19.61 -15.96
CA CYS A 417 -20.38 -20.40 -14.92
C CYS A 417 -19.09 -19.78 -14.36
N GLY A 418 -18.76 -18.55 -14.74
CA GLY A 418 -17.62 -17.76 -14.26
C GLY A 418 -17.97 -16.77 -13.16
N GLU A 419 -17.20 -15.69 -13.04
CA GLU A 419 -17.42 -14.51 -12.19
C GLU A 419 -16.57 -13.31 -12.70
N GLY A 420 -16.80 -12.12 -12.16
CA GLY A 420 -15.98 -10.94 -12.41
C GLY A 420 -16.77 -9.70 -12.80
N ILE A 421 -17.46 -9.73 -13.95
CA ILE A 421 -18.22 -8.57 -14.42
C ILE A 421 -19.59 -8.46 -13.74
N PRO A 422 -20.08 -7.24 -13.42
CA PRO A 422 -21.42 -7.02 -12.89
C PRO A 422 -22.53 -7.52 -13.82
N ASP A 423 -23.63 -7.99 -13.22
CA ASP A 423 -24.78 -8.49 -13.97
C ASP A 423 -25.32 -7.47 -14.96
N TRP A 424 -25.39 -6.19 -14.58
CA TRP A 424 -25.88 -5.13 -15.46
C TRP A 424 -24.98 -4.93 -16.69
N VAL A 425 -23.66 -5.16 -16.57
CA VAL A 425 -22.73 -5.18 -17.70
C VAL A 425 -22.95 -6.44 -18.53
N ALA A 426 -23.10 -7.60 -17.88
CA ALA A 426 -23.40 -8.86 -18.56
C ALA A 426 -24.72 -8.77 -19.36
N THR A 427 -25.75 -8.09 -18.84
CA THR A 427 -27.02 -7.88 -19.56
C THR A 427 -26.86 -7.09 -20.87
N ASN A 428 -25.87 -6.19 -20.93
CA ASN A 428 -25.54 -5.44 -22.14
C ASN A 428 -24.88 -6.31 -23.21
N LEU A 429 -24.49 -7.54 -22.91
CA LEU A 429 -24.01 -8.52 -23.89
C LEU A 429 -25.13 -9.06 -24.79
N GLY A 430 -26.39 -8.79 -24.43
CA GLY A 430 -27.57 -9.15 -25.20
C GLY A 430 -28.25 -10.45 -24.74
N THR A 431 -29.57 -10.49 -24.86
CA THR A 431 -30.40 -11.62 -24.38
C THR A 431 -30.08 -12.93 -25.09
N GLU A 432 -29.69 -12.91 -26.37
CA GLU A 432 -29.31 -14.12 -27.10
C GLU A 432 -28.03 -14.75 -26.52
N THR A 433 -27.03 -13.91 -26.21
CA THR A 433 -25.76 -14.30 -25.58
C THR A 433 -25.98 -14.91 -24.20
N LEU A 434 -26.98 -14.41 -23.45
CA LEU A 434 -27.23 -14.82 -22.06
C LEU A 434 -28.18 -16.01 -21.90
N GLN A 435 -29.13 -16.23 -22.83
CA GLN A 435 -30.19 -17.23 -22.65
C GLN A 435 -29.76 -18.65 -23.03
N ARG A 436 -28.92 -18.83 -24.05
CA ARG A 436 -28.40 -20.15 -24.43
C ARG A 436 -27.05 -20.36 -23.77
N PHE A 437 -26.85 -21.49 -23.09
CA PHE A 437 -25.49 -21.86 -22.70
C PHE A 437 -24.70 -22.06 -24.00
N PRO A 438 -23.55 -21.40 -24.18
CA PRO A 438 -23.09 -21.18 -25.54
C PRO A 438 -22.40 -22.43 -26.09
N PHE A 439 -22.55 -22.66 -27.39
CA PHE A 439 -21.81 -23.68 -28.13
C PHE A 439 -20.29 -23.55 -27.81
N PRO A 440 -19.51 -24.65 -27.70
CA PRO A 440 -19.82 -26.03 -28.09
C PRO A 440 -20.40 -26.93 -27.00
N PHE A 441 -20.72 -26.42 -25.82
CA PHE A 441 -21.28 -27.26 -24.75
C PHE A 441 -22.71 -27.71 -25.10
N PRO A 442 -22.97 -29.01 -25.27
CA PRO A 442 -24.28 -29.52 -25.68
C PRO A 442 -25.29 -29.56 -24.52
N ILE A 443 -24.98 -28.94 -23.37
CA ILE A 443 -25.73 -29.05 -22.12
C ILE A 443 -26.65 -27.84 -21.99
N ASN A 444 -27.96 -28.08 -21.93
CA ASN A 444 -28.90 -27.10 -21.42
C ASN A 444 -28.74 -27.04 -19.90
N PHE A 445 -28.08 -26.02 -19.39
CA PHE A 445 -27.99 -25.78 -17.95
C PHE A 445 -29.36 -25.35 -17.40
N THR A 446 -29.73 -25.94 -16.26
CA THR A 446 -30.84 -25.45 -15.45
C THR A 446 -30.44 -24.09 -14.89
N ARG A 447 -31.38 -23.13 -14.89
CA ARG A 447 -31.14 -21.79 -14.34
C ARG A 447 -31.88 -21.60 -13.03
N GLU A 448 -31.23 -20.87 -12.12
CA GLU A 448 -31.82 -20.40 -10.88
C GLU A 448 -32.96 -19.41 -11.19
N PRO A 449 -34.15 -19.54 -10.58
CA PRO A 449 -35.29 -18.67 -10.87
C PRO A 449 -35.06 -17.19 -10.55
N ASP A 450 -34.28 -16.90 -9.50
CA ASP A 450 -34.13 -15.55 -8.97
C ASP A 450 -33.04 -14.75 -9.69
N THR A 451 -31.92 -15.40 -10.02
CA THR A 451 -30.73 -14.78 -10.63
C THR A 451 -30.66 -15.01 -12.14
N GLY A 452 -31.26 -16.10 -12.64
CA GLY A 452 -31.08 -16.57 -14.01
C GLY A 452 -29.71 -17.21 -14.28
N TYR A 453 -28.88 -17.40 -13.25
CA TYR A 453 -27.58 -18.07 -13.38
C TYR A 453 -27.75 -19.57 -13.64
N PRO A 454 -26.85 -20.20 -14.40
CA PRO A 454 -26.71 -21.65 -14.39
C PRO A 454 -26.50 -22.16 -12.96
N VAL A 455 -27.21 -23.23 -12.58
CA VAL A 455 -27.08 -23.85 -11.26
C VAL A 455 -25.62 -24.27 -11.03
N LEU A 456 -25.04 -23.83 -9.91
CA LEU A 456 -23.62 -24.00 -9.62
C LEU A 456 -23.15 -25.47 -9.66
N ASP A 457 -23.95 -26.41 -9.15
CA ASP A 457 -23.63 -27.84 -9.19
C ASP A 457 -23.42 -28.39 -10.61
N GLN A 458 -24.09 -27.80 -11.62
CA GLN A 458 -23.88 -28.18 -13.02
C GLN A 458 -22.61 -27.53 -13.57
N CYS A 459 -22.29 -26.30 -13.16
CA CYS A 459 -21.05 -25.63 -13.53
C CYS A 459 -19.82 -26.41 -13.02
N LEU A 460 -19.87 -26.91 -11.78
CA LEU A 460 -18.75 -27.61 -11.14
C LEU A 460 -18.48 -29.02 -11.71
N GLN A 461 -19.33 -29.53 -12.60
CA GLN A 461 -19.14 -30.84 -13.26
C GLN A 461 -18.10 -30.81 -14.37
N ASN A 462 -17.72 -29.63 -14.88
CA ASN A 462 -16.72 -29.48 -15.92
C ASN A 462 -15.59 -28.56 -15.44
N PRO A 463 -14.36 -28.71 -15.99
CA PRO A 463 -13.29 -27.76 -15.74
C PRO A 463 -13.69 -26.36 -16.24
N PHE A 464 -13.59 -25.36 -15.37
CA PHE A 464 -14.06 -24.01 -15.68
C PHE A 464 -13.37 -23.41 -16.91
N SER A 465 -12.08 -23.72 -17.12
CA SER A 465 -11.29 -23.22 -18.26
C SER A 465 -11.86 -23.60 -19.62
N GLN A 466 -12.68 -24.66 -19.69
CA GLN A 466 -13.36 -25.02 -20.93
C GLN A 466 -14.44 -24.01 -21.32
N TYR A 467 -15.02 -23.29 -20.35
CA TYR A 467 -16.07 -22.31 -20.61
C TYR A 467 -15.55 -21.07 -21.35
N TYR A 468 -14.25 -20.78 -21.32
CA TYR A 468 -13.63 -19.73 -22.15
C TYR A 468 -13.84 -19.96 -23.66
N PHE A 469 -13.99 -21.21 -24.09
CA PHE A 469 -14.19 -21.57 -25.50
C PHE A 469 -15.65 -21.49 -25.95
N THR A 470 -16.54 -20.99 -25.09
CA THR A 470 -17.95 -20.82 -25.43
C THR A 470 -18.16 -19.52 -26.20
N GLU A 471 -19.03 -19.55 -27.22
CA GLU A 471 -19.35 -18.37 -28.03
C GLU A 471 -19.75 -17.14 -27.20
N GLY A 472 -20.52 -17.34 -26.12
CA GLY A 472 -20.98 -16.27 -25.26
C GLY A 472 -19.85 -15.56 -24.50
N VAL A 473 -18.87 -16.32 -24.00
CA VAL A 473 -17.71 -15.76 -23.31
C VAL A 473 -16.80 -15.03 -24.29
N ILE A 474 -16.51 -15.65 -25.45
CA ILE A 474 -15.70 -15.05 -26.52
C ILE A 474 -16.31 -13.72 -26.99
N ASN A 475 -17.62 -13.71 -27.28
CA ASN A 475 -18.33 -12.51 -27.66
C ASN A 475 -18.35 -11.48 -26.52
N GLY A 476 -18.46 -11.93 -25.26
CA GLY A 476 -18.39 -11.08 -24.09
C GLY A 476 -17.07 -10.32 -23.98
N PHE A 477 -15.93 -10.99 -24.10
CA PHE A 477 -14.62 -10.36 -24.14
C PHE A 477 -14.49 -9.40 -25.34
N LYS A 478 -14.91 -9.83 -26.53
CA LYS A 478 -14.92 -8.96 -27.71
C LYS A 478 -15.70 -7.67 -27.49
N MET A 479 -16.90 -7.78 -26.91
CA MET A 479 -17.74 -6.62 -26.61
C MET A 479 -17.08 -5.72 -25.59
N LEU A 480 -16.45 -6.26 -24.53
CA LEU A 480 -15.68 -5.49 -23.56
C LEU A 480 -14.53 -4.73 -24.22
N TYR A 481 -13.71 -5.39 -25.04
CA TYR A 481 -12.57 -4.75 -25.69
C TYR A 481 -12.96 -3.69 -26.72
N THR A 482 -14.06 -3.90 -27.44
CA THR A 482 -14.52 -2.99 -28.51
C THR A 482 -15.46 -1.90 -28.01
N ASN A 483 -15.73 -1.81 -26.70
CA ASN A 483 -16.72 -0.93 -26.11
C ASN A 483 -18.14 -1.09 -26.70
N THR A 484 -18.50 -2.31 -27.10
CA THR A 484 -19.84 -2.56 -27.64
C THR A 484 -20.87 -2.35 -26.52
N ASN A 485 -21.92 -1.56 -26.77
CA ASN A 485 -22.94 -1.21 -25.78
C ASN A 485 -22.39 -0.53 -24.51
N GLY A 486 -21.23 0.15 -24.60
CA GLY A 486 -20.66 0.91 -23.47
C GLY A 486 -20.03 0.06 -22.38
N THR A 487 -19.71 -1.21 -22.64
CA THR A 487 -19.08 -2.12 -21.67
C THR A 487 -17.68 -1.69 -21.23
N LEU A 488 -16.87 -1.11 -22.12
CA LEU A 488 -15.57 -0.56 -21.75
C LEU A 488 -15.74 0.76 -20.98
N ASP A 489 -16.72 1.58 -21.34
CA ASP A 489 -17.03 2.80 -20.59
C ASP A 489 -17.43 2.46 -19.15
N ALA A 490 -18.27 1.44 -18.97
CA ALA A 490 -18.59 0.89 -17.66
C ALA A 490 -17.34 0.44 -16.89
N PHE A 491 -16.39 -0.22 -17.57
CA PHE A 491 -15.15 -0.67 -16.95
C PHE A 491 -14.23 0.48 -16.56
N THR A 492 -14.14 1.52 -17.40
CA THR A 492 -13.41 2.75 -17.08
C THR A 492 -14.01 3.47 -15.86
N SER A 493 -15.34 3.45 -15.69
CA SER A 493 -16.02 4.04 -14.54
C SER A 493 -15.64 3.34 -13.23
N PHE A 494 -15.53 2.01 -13.28
CA PHE A 494 -15.06 1.22 -12.14
C PHE A 494 -13.64 1.60 -11.75
N TRP A 495 -12.71 1.59 -12.70
CA TRP A 495 -11.31 1.94 -12.42
C TRP A 495 -11.13 3.38 -11.98
N HIS A 496 -11.88 4.33 -12.55
CA HIS A 496 -11.91 5.70 -12.07
C HIS A 496 -12.35 5.77 -10.60
N THR A 497 -13.38 5.02 -10.21
CA THR A 497 -13.90 4.98 -8.83
C THR A 497 -12.87 4.42 -7.86
N VAL A 498 -12.29 3.26 -8.17
CA VAL A 498 -11.26 2.61 -7.34
C VAL A 498 -10.04 3.51 -7.20
N ALA A 499 -9.50 4.03 -8.30
CA ALA A 499 -8.34 4.91 -8.27
C ALA A 499 -8.60 6.19 -7.47
N THR A 500 -9.76 6.84 -7.66
CA THR A 500 -10.15 8.03 -6.87
C THR A 500 -10.17 7.73 -5.37
N TYR A 501 -10.71 6.58 -4.97
CA TYR A 501 -10.85 6.23 -3.56
C TYR A 501 -9.50 5.97 -2.88
N PHE A 502 -8.52 5.45 -3.62
CA PHE A 502 -7.24 4.98 -3.08
C PHE A 502 -6.02 5.86 -3.44
N ALA A 503 -6.18 6.92 -4.23
CA ALA A 503 -5.08 7.75 -4.78
C ALA A 503 -4.09 8.32 -3.74
N ASP A 504 -4.55 8.53 -2.49
CA ASP A 504 -3.74 9.10 -1.41
C ASP A 504 -3.19 8.06 -0.43
N ARG A 505 -3.19 6.77 -0.80
CA ARG A 505 -2.73 5.66 0.06
C ARG A 505 -1.47 4.96 -0.46
N PRO A 506 -0.28 5.31 0.05
CA PRO A 506 0.99 4.69 -0.33
C PRO A 506 1.06 3.15 -0.15
N SER A 507 0.21 2.58 0.71
CA SER A 507 0.09 1.14 0.93
C SER A 507 -0.50 0.38 -0.26
N ILE A 508 -1.07 1.08 -1.25
CA ILE A 508 -1.42 0.49 -2.54
C ILE A 508 -0.14 0.34 -3.36
N LEU A 509 0.23 -0.90 -3.69
CA LEU A 509 1.32 -1.16 -4.63
C LEU A 509 0.92 -0.70 -6.04
N GLY A 510 -0.33 -0.99 -6.43
CA GLY A 510 -0.85 -0.62 -7.74
C GLY A 510 -2.22 -1.20 -8.04
N TYR A 511 -2.61 -1.02 -9.30
CA TYR A 511 -3.88 -1.46 -9.88
C TYR A 511 -3.62 -2.48 -10.98
N GLU A 512 -4.03 -3.72 -10.80
CA GLU A 512 -3.97 -4.75 -11.85
C GLU A 512 -5.26 -4.75 -12.66
N LEU A 513 -5.12 -4.27 -13.90
CA LEU A 513 -6.23 -3.78 -14.70
C LEU A 513 -7.28 -4.86 -14.98
N MET A 514 -6.87 -6.10 -15.20
CA MET A 514 -7.76 -7.21 -15.48
C MET A 514 -7.01 -8.54 -15.35
N ASN A 515 -7.50 -9.42 -14.48
CA ASN A 515 -7.04 -10.80 -14.37
C ASN A 515 -7.31 -11.60 -15.65
N GLU A 516 -6.31 -12.33 -16.14
CA GLU A 516 -6.39 -13.31 -17.23
C GLU A 516 -7.29 -12.92 -18.42
N PRO A 517 -6.98 -11.83 -19.14
CA PRO A 517 -7.74 -11.44 -20.34
C PRO A 517 -7.76 -12.59 -21.37
N SER A 518 -8.92 -12.84 -21.98
CA SER A 518 -9.11 -13.97 -22.90
C SER A 518 -9.32 -13.53 -24.35
N PHE A 519 -9.38 -14.49 -25.26
CA PHE A 519 -9.45 -14.23 -26.70
C PHE A 519 -10.86 -13.78 -27.15
N PRO A 520 -10.98 -12.73 -27.98
CA PRO A 520 -12.26 -12.24 -28.51
C PRO A 520 -12.72 -12.96 -29.77
N ALA A 521 -11.89 -13.86 -30.32
CA ALA A 521 -12.25 -14.80 -31.39
C ALA A 521 -11.33 -16.03 -31.38
N LEU A 522 -11.88 -17.21 -31.69
CA LEU A 522 -11.09 -18.46 -31.76
C LEU A 522 -9.97 -18.42 -32.80
N THR A 523 -10.17 -17.68 -33.90
CA THR A 523 -9.17 -17.51 -34.96
C THR A 523 -7.95 -16.73 -34.48
N ASP A 524 -8.13 -15.84 -33.52
CA ASP A 524 -7.08 -14.92 -33.08
C ASP A 524 -6.03 -15.66 -32.24
N VAL A 525 -6.41 -16.72 -31.54
CA VAL A 525 -5.51 -17.62 -30.79
C VAL A 525 -4.47 -18.30 -31.70
N LEU A 526 -4.75 -18.41 -33.00
CA LEU A 526 -3.80 -18.99 -33.96
C LEU A 526 -2.65 -18.04 -34.32
N GLN A 527 -2.79 -16.74 -34.01
CA GLN A 527 -1.78 -15.72 -34.28
C GLN A 527 -1.29 -15.11 -32.97
N VAL A 528 -0.17 -15.64 -32.48
CA VAL A 528 0.43 -15.24 -31.19
C VAL A 528 0.64 -13.72 -31.11
N GLY A 529 0.14 -13.11 -30.05
CA GLY A 529 0.25 -11.67 -29.78
C GLY A 529 -0.76 -10.79 -30.52
N LEU A 530 -1.57 -11.33 -31.45
CA LEU A 530 -2.57 -10.52 -32.16
C LEU A 530 -3.60 -9.91 -31.19
N ILE A 531 -3.98 -10.67 -30.16
CA ILE A 531 -4.99 -10.28 -29.18
C ILE A 531 -4.50 -9.08 -28.37
N ASP A 532 -3.28 -9.19 -27.85
CA ASP A 532 -2.62 -8.12 -27.10
C ASP A 532 -2.55 -6.82 -27.92
N GLN A 533 -2.14 -6.93 -29.18
CA GLN A 533 -1.93 -5.78 -30.06
C GLN A 533 -3.24 -5.08 -30.45
N LEU A 534 -4.25 -5.86 -30.86
CA LEU A 534 -5.48 -5.29 -31.43
C LEU A 534 -6.51 -4.89 -30.38
N TYR A 535 -6.53 -5.57 -29.23
CA TYR A 535 -7.62 -5.43 -28.26
C TYR A 535 -7.12 -4.95 -26.90
N LEU A 536 -6.14 -5.63 -26.31
CA LEU A 536 -5.72 -5.31 -24.94
C LEU A 536 -4.94 -3.99 -24.87
N ALA A 537 -4.02 -3.71 -25.80
CA ALA A 537 -3.26 -2.47 -25.80
C ALA A 537 -4.16 -1.21 -25.89
N PRO A 538 -5.13 -1.12 -26.82
CA PRO A 538 -6.08 -0.01 -26.83
C PRO A 538 -6.94 0.08 -25.57
N MET A 539 -7.41 -1.04 -25.05
CA MET A 539 -8.20 -1.08 -23.81
C MET A 539 -7.39 -0.54 -22.63
N TYR A 540 -6.18 -1.07 -22.41
CA TYR A 540 -5.32 -0.67 -21.30
C TYR A 540 -4.87 0.78 -21.41
N LYS A 541 -4.62 1.29 -22.63
CA LYS A 541 -4.36 2.71 -22.83
C LYS A 541 -5.53 3.57 -22.35
N LYS A 542 -6.77 3.19 -22.67
CA LYS A 542 -7.96 3.93 -22.22
C LYS A 542 -8.14 3.87 -20.70
N LEU A 543 -7.91 2.71 -20.09
CA LEU A 543 -7.94 2.56 -18.62
C LEU A 543 -6.85 3.41 -17.95
N HIS A 544 -5.64 3.38 -18.50
CA HIS A 544 -4.54 4.21 -18.07
C HIS A 544 -4.88 5.70 -18.09
N GLU A 545 -5.38 6.22 -19.22
CA GLU A 545 -5.75 7.62 -19.37
C GLU A 545 -6.76 8.05 -18.31
N VAL A 546 -7.75 7.20 -18.00
CA VAL A 546 -8.79 7.47 -17.00
C VAL A 546 -8.23 7.44 -15.58
N ILE A 547 -7.45 6.41 -15.21
CA ILE A 547 -6.82 6.31 -13.89
C ILE A 547 -5.91 7.51 -13.63
N ARG A 548 -5.10 7.91 -14.62
CA ARG A 548 -4.16 9.04 -14.52
C ARG A 548 -4.84 10.41 -14.38
N THR A 549 -6.16 10.51 -14.60
CA THR A 549 -6.90 11.75 -14.28
C THR A 549 -7.06 11.99 -12.78
N VAL A 550 -6.98 10.94 -11.96
CA VAL A 550 -7.22 10.99 -10.51
C VAL A 550 -6.03 10.49 -9.68
N ASP A 551 -5.14 9.69 -10.28
CA ASP A 551 -3.98 9.13 -9.62
C ASP A 551 -2.77 8.97 -10.57
N ASP A 552 -1.74 9.81 -10.39
CA ASP A 552 -0.48 9.75 -11.16
C ASP A 552 0.68 9.10 -10.39
N LYS A 553 0.41 8.47 -9.23
CA LYS A 553 1.44 7.93 -8.34
C LYS A 553 1.54 6.42 -8.42
N HIS A 554 0.41 5.71 -8.22
CA HIS A 554 0.44 4.26 -8.07
C HIS A 554 0.75 3.52 -9.38
N LEU A 555 1.32 2.33 -9.27
CA LEU A 555 1.68 1.49 -10.40
C LEU A 555 0.41 0.98 -11.12
N ILE A 556 0.48 0.83 -12.45
CA ILE A 556 -0.54 0.14 -13.23
C ILE A 556 0.04 -1.19 -13.73
N PHE A 557 -0.56 -2.29 -13.29
CA PHE A 557 -0.22 -3.66 -13.67
C PHE A 557 -1.11 -4.09 -14.85
N PHE A 558 -0.51 -4.69 -15.86
CA PHE A 558 -1.22 -5.12 -17.07
C PHE A 558 -0.72 -6.48 -17.53
N GLU A 559 -1.67 -7.37 -17.83
CA GLU A 559 -1.42 -8.75 -18.22
C GLU A 559 -1.53 -8.95 -19.75
N PRO A 560 -0.78 -9.89 -20.33
CA PRO A 560 -1.05 -10.37 -21.69
C PRO A 560 -2.30 -11.26 -21.70
N CYS A 561 -2.78 -11.63 -22.89
CA CYS A 561 -3.81 -12.66 -22.99
C CYS A 561 -3.32 -13.97 -22.35
N VAL A 562 -4.16 -14.58 -21.50
CA VAL A 562 -3.84 -15.82 -20.75
C VAL A 562 -3.48 -17.00 -21.67
N PHE A 563 -3.95 -16.99 -22.93
CA PHE A 563 -3.65 -18.03 -23.92
C PHE A 563 -2.39 -17.75 -24.76
N ASP A 564 -1.82 -16.54 -24.72
CA ASP A 564 -0.60 -16.16 -25.43
C ASP A 564 0.65 -16.50 -24.60
N LEU A 565 0.93 -17.80 -24.44
CA LEU A 565 1.93 -18.32 -23.48
C LEU A 565 3.39 -17.93 -23.78
N LEU A 566 3.77 -17.79 -25.05
CA LEU A 566 5.18 -17.69 -25.45
C LEU A 566 5.64 -16.28 -25.85
N HIS A 567 4.72 -15.42 -26.28
CA HIS A 567 5.04 -14.09 -26.78
C HIS A 567 3.86 -13.15 -26.54
N THR A 568 4.14 -11.93 -26.08
CA THR A 568 3.14 -10.86 -26.04
C THR A 568 3.20 -9.96 -27.27
N GLY A 569 2.04 -9.54 -27.76
CA GLY A 569 1.92 -8.58 -28.86
C GLY A 569 2.05 -7.11 -28.49
N PHE A 570 2.22 -6.78 -27.20
CA PHE A 570 2.45 -5.40 -26.77
C PHE A 570 3.75 -4.84 -27.37
N THR A 571 3.73 -3.59 -27.81
CA THR A 571 4.92 -2.87 -28.29
C THR A 571 5.49 -1.93 -27.24
N GLU A 572 4.65 -1.45 -26.33
CA GLU A 572 4.96 -0.63 -25.16
C GLU A 572 3.90 -0.90 -24.06
N GLY A 573 4.12 -0.41 -22.84
CA GLY A 573 3.12 -0.49 -21.78
C GLY A 573 1.99 0.54 -21.97
N PRO A 574 0.92 0.48 -21.15
CA PRO A 574 -0.33 1.24 -21.35
C PRO A 574 -0.16 2.76 -21.47
N GLY A 575 0.77 3.35 -20.71
CA GLY A 575 1.09 4.79 -20.77
C GLY A 575 2.22 5.15 -21.72
N GLY A 576 2.84 4.16 -22.37
CA GLY A 576 4.07 4.33 -23.13
C GLY A 576 5.28 4.64 -22.24
N LYS A 577 6.37 5.08 -22.88
CA LYS A 577 7.70 5.22 -22.23
C LYS A 577 7.73 6.19 -21.04
N GLU A 578 6.92 7.25 -21.06
CA GLU A 578 6.87 8.25 -19.98
C GLU A 578 6.40 7.66 -18.64
N TYR A 579 5.64 6.56 -18.69
CA TYR A 579 5.08 5.89 -17.54
C TYR A 579 5.81 4.60 -17.17
N ASN A 580 6.99 4.34 -17.76
CA ASN A 580 7.82 3.19 -17.42
C ASN A 580 8.24 3.17 -15.94
N ASN A 581 8.21 4.31 -15.25
CA ASN A 581 8.45 4.38 -13.80
C ASN A 581 7.21 4.04 -12.96
N ARG A 582 6.05 3.81 -13.57
CA ARG A 582 4.78 3.56 -12.87
C ARG A 582 3.82 2.65 -13.63
N GLN A 583 4.37 1.71 -14.37
CA GLN A 583 3.64 0.62 -15.00
C GLN A 583 4.44 -0.68 -14.89
N VAL A 584 3.73 -1.80 -14.87
CA VAL A 584 4.29 -3.11 -14.54
C VAL A 584 3.67 -4.14 -15.46
N PHE A 585 4.52 -4.89 -16.16
CA PHE A 585 4.07 -6.07 -16.90
C PHE A 585 3.85 -7.22 -15.92
N SER A 586 2.59 -7.58 -15.67
CA SER A 586 2.25 -8.75 -14.88
C SER A 586 1.96 -9.95 -15.76
N TYR A 587 2.23 -11.15 -15.23
CA TYR A 587 1.92 -12.40 -15.91
C TYR A 587 1.80 -13.54 -14.92
N HIS A 588 1.12 -14.60 -15.34
CA HIS A 588 0.95 -15.83 -14.55
C HIS A 588 1.89 -16.93 -15.03
N ASN A 589 2.24 -17.84 -14.11
CA ASN A 589 3.01 -19.04 -14.42
C ASN A 589 2.36 -20.28 -13.80
N TYR A 590 1.75 -21.13 -14.63
CA TYR A 590 1.15 -22.38 -14.22
C TYR A 590 1.66 -23.55 -15.07
N CYS A 591 2.02 -24.67 -14.43
CA CYS A 591 2.29 -25.89 -15.18
C CYS A 591 1.00 -26.43 -15.82
N LEU A 592 1.05 -26.69 -17.13
CA LEU A 592 -0.10 -27.18 -17.89
C LEU A 592 -0.39 -28.68 -17.73
N ASP A 593 0.57 -29.46 -17.21
CA ASP A 593 0.42 -30.91 -17.01
C ASP A 593 0.38 -31.31 -15.54
N VAL A 594 -0.77 -31.04 -14.91
CA VAL A 594 -1.00 -31.28 -13.48
C VAL A 594 -2.05 -32.38 -13.22
N THR A 595 -1.98 -32.96 -12.03
CA THR A 595 -3.00 -33.87 -11.46
C THR A 595 -4.27 -33.11 -11.07
N LYS A 596 -5.29 -33.81 -10.56
CA LYS A 596 -6.51 -33.15 -10.05
C LYS A 596 -6.25 -32.34 -8.78
N GLN A 597 -5.15 -32.64 -8.08
CA GLN A 597 -4.70 -31.96 -6.87
C GLN A 597 -3.84 -30.73 -7.18
N GLY A 598 -3.57 -30.46 -8.47
CA GLY A 598 -2.74 -29.33 -8.91
C GLY A 598 -1.24 -29.64 -8.97
N ASP A 599 -0.82 -30.84 -8.58
CA ASP A 599 0.62 -31.20 -8.58
C ASP A 599 1.09 -31.63 -9.98
N PRO A 600 2.35 -31.36 -10.35
CA PRO A 600 2.94 -31.84 -11.60
C PRO A 600 2.72 -33.34 -11.85
N LYS A 601 2.36 -33.73 -13.08
CA LYS A 601 2.42 -35.15 -13.48
C LYS A 601 3.84 -35.58 -13.86
N SER A 602 4.67 -34.63 -14.26
CA SER A 602 6.05 -34.85 -14.64
C SER A 602 6.87 -33.59 -14.34
N ASP A 603 7.78 -33.72 -13.38
CA ASP A 603 8.61 -32.59 -12.95
C ASP A 603 9.48 -32.06 -14.09
N LEU A 604 10.03 -32.94 -14.92
CA LEU A 604 10.85 -32.56 -16.08
C LEU A 604 10.06 -31.70 -17.09
N VAL A 605 8.78 -32.01 -17.30
CA VAL A 605 7.95 -31.27 -18.25
C VAL A 605 7.62 -29.90 -17.69
N CYS A 606 7.12 -29.84 -16.45
CA CYS A 606 6.82 -28.56 -15.80
C CYS A 606 8.07 -27.70 -15.67
N ASP A 607 9.21 -28.26 -15.26
CA ASP A 607 10.48 -27.54 -15.15
C ASP A 607 10.92 -26.88 -16.45
N LEU A 608 10.83 -27.61 -17.56
CA LEU A 608 11.15 -27.04 -18.87
C LEU A 608 10.17 -25.92 -19.25
N PHE A 609 8.88 -26.08 -18.95
CA PHE A 609 7.86 -25.08 -19.24
C PHE A 609 8.04 -23.81 -18.41
N ASP A 610 8.21 -23.91 -17.09
CA ASP A 610 8.34 -22.78 -16.18
C ASP A 610 9.59 -21.95 -16.50
N ASN A 611 10.73 -22.62 -16.69
CA ASN A 611 11.98 -21.95 -17.07
C ASN A 611 11.83 -21.18 -18.39
N ILE A 612 11.25 -21.81 -19.42
CA ILE A 612 11.08 -21.17 -20.73
C ILE A 612 10.10 -20.00 -20.63
N LEU A 613 8.95 -20.19 -19.98
CA LEU A 613 7.90 -19.18 -19.93
C LEU A 613 8.37 -17.95 -19.16
N ILE A 614 8.91 -18.13 -17.95
CA ILE A 614 9.42 -17.02 -17.14
C ILE A 614 10.57 -16.31 -17.89
N TYR A 615 11.53 -17.07 -18.46
CA TYR A 615 12.62 -16.48 -19.22
C TYR A 615 12.10 -15.60 -20.37
N LEU A 616 11.18 -16.12 -21.20
CA LEU A 616 10.65 -15.40 -22.35
C LEU A 616 9.90 -14.12 -21.91
N ARG A 617 9.06 -14.20 -20.88
CA ARG A 617 8.34 -13.05 -20.33
C ARG A 617 9.29 -11.97 -19.83
N VAL A 618 10.31 -12.35 -19.05
CA VAL A 618 11.33 -11.42 -18.55
C VAL A 618 12.12 -10.79 -19.69
N GLN A 619 12.55 -11.58 -20.69
CA GLN A 619 13.30 -11.04 -21.82
C GLN A 619 12.46 -10.07 -22.66
N GLU A 620 11.18 -10.36 -22.86
CA GLU A 620 10.28 -9.47 -23.62
C GLU A 620 10.03 -8.16 -22.89
N ALA A 621 9.68 -8.23 -21.60
CA ALA A 621 9.47 -7.05 -20.77
C ALA A 621 10.73 -6.18 -20.67
N ARG A 622 11.92 -6.80 -20.59
CA ARG A 622 13.21 -6.09 -20.62
C ARG A 622 13.48 -5.43 -21.96
N LYS A 623 13.36 -6.18 -23.05
CA LYS A 623 13.64 -5.70 -24.41
C LYS A 623 12.72 -4.55 -24.81
N LYS A 624 11.43 -4.64 -24.46
CA LYS A 624 10.41 -3.65 -24.81
C LYS A 624 10.28 -2.53 -23.77
N LYS A 625 11.01 -2.62 -22.65
CA LYS A 625 10.98 -1.67 -21.53
C LYS A 625 9.56 -1.38 -21.06
N PHE A 626 8.84 -2.40 -20.63
CA PHE A 626 7.47 -2.26 -20.11
C PHE A 626 7.36 -1.63 -18.72
N GLY A 627 8.44 -1.04 -18.20
CA GLY A 627 8.53 -0.68 -16.79
C GLY A 627 8.86 -1.91 -15.94
N GLY A 628 8.16 -2.09 -14.82
CA GLY A 628 8.42 -3.17 -13.88
C GLY A 628 7.90 -4.51 -14.39
N MET A 629 8.13 -5.57 -13.62
CA MET A 629 7.60 -6.90 -13.92
C MET A 629 7.37 -7.70 -12.64
N MET A 630 6.31 -8.51 -12.63
CA MET A 630 5.91 -9.30 -11.46
C MET A 630 5.10 -10.52 -11.88
N ILE A 631 5.31 -11.65 -11.20
CA ILE A 631 4.49 -12.86 -11.36
C ILE A 631 3.28 -12.73 -10.44
N THR A 632 2.13 -12.33 -10.96
CA THR A 632 0.96 -12.04 -10.12
C THR A 632 0.17 -13.29 -9.72
N GLU A 633 0.40 -14.41 -10.41
CA GLU A 633 -0.05 -15.73 -9.97
C GLU A 633 0.89 -16.86 -10.39
N PHE A 634 1.04 -17.82 -9.49
CA PHE A 634 1.58 -19.15 -9.77
C PHE A 634 1.13 -20.11 -8.66
N GLY A 635 1.29 -21.41 -8.88
CA GLY A 635 1.06 -22.43 -7.86
C GLY A 635 -0.26 -23.18 -8.06
N GLY A 636 -1.14 -23.16 -7.06
CA GLY A 636 -2.30 -24.05 -7.00
C GLY A 636 -1.93 -25.50 -6.65
N ASN A 637 -0.78 -25.72 -6.01
CA ASN A 637 -0.29 -27.06 -5.66
C ASN A 637 -0.77 -27.52 -4.29
N SER A 638 -0.77 -28.84 -4.07
CA SER A 638 -1.03 -29.44 -2.77
C SER A 638 0.18 -29.35 -1.84
N ASN A 639 0.06 -29.88 -0.62
CA ASN A 639 1.16 -30.01 0.32
C ASN A 639 2.00 -31.30 0.11
N SER A 640 1.84 -31.98 -1.03
CA SER A 640 2.63 -33.16 -1.43
C SER A 640 4.08 -32.79 -1.75
N THR A 641 4.97 -33.79 -1.75
CA THR A 641 6.38 -33.57 -2.13
C THR A 641 6.49 -32.94 -3.53
N GLU A 642 5.76 -33.47 -4.51
CA GLU A 642 5.77 -33.00 -5.89
C GLU A 642 5.25 -31.56 -6.01
N GLY A 643 4.19 -31.23 -5.26
CA GLY A 643 3.67 -29.87 -5.17
C GLY A 643 4.68 -28.91 -4.54
N ILE A 644 5.36 -29.31 -3.47
CA ILE A 644 6.38 -28.49 -2.80
C ILE A 644 7.64 -28.31 -3.67
N GLU A 645 8.04 -29.33 -4.42
CA GLU A 645 9.14 -29.24 -5.38
C GLU A 645 8.83 -28.24 -6.49
N GLU A 646 7.59 -28.18 -6.98
CA GLU A 646 7.14 -27.15 -7.92
C GLU A 646 7.25 -25.74 -7.33
N LEU A 647 6.74 -25.52 -6.11
CA LEU A 647 6.82 -24.20 -5.47
C LEU A 647 8.27 -23.75 -5.29
N ASN A 648 9.15 -24.66 -4.87
CA ASN A 648 10.57 -24.35 -4.72
C ASN A 648 11.25 -24.03 -6.05
N ARG A 649 10.85 -24.72 -7.13
CA ARG A 649 11.36 -24.48 -8.47
C ARG A 649 10.95 -23.10 -8.98
N VAL A 650 9.65 -22.79 -9.00
CA VAL A 650 9.16 -21.50 -9.53
C VAL A 650 9.74 -20.32 -8.75
N THR A 651 9.80 -20.43 -7.42
CA THR A 651 10.39 -19.37 -6.59
C THR A 651 11.91 -19.22 -6.78
N ALA A 652 12.64 -20.31 -7.04
CA ALA A 652 14.06 -20.23 -7.39
C ALA A 652 14.28 -19.56 -8.75
N ILE A 653 13.44 -19.86 -9.75
CA ILE A 653 13.49 -19.17 -11.06
C ILE A 653 13.16 -17.67 -10.88
N ALA A 654 12.20 -17.33 -10.02
CA ALA A 654 11.91 -15.95 -9.68
C ALA A 654 13.12 -15.23 -9.04
N ASP A 655 13.82 -15.89 -8.11
CA ASP A 655 15.06 -15.38 -7.50
C ASP A 655 16.16 -15.12 -8.56
N ASP A 656 16.36 -16.04 -9.51
CA ASP A 656 17.33 -15.90 -10.61
C ASP A 656 17.10 -14.65 -11.48
N PHE A 657 15.84 -14.23 -11.61
CA PHE A 657 15.46 -13.02 -12.34
C PHE A 657 15.13 -11.82 -11.44
N LEU A 658 15.29 -11.95 -10.12
CA LEU A 658 14.92 -10.95 -9.11
C LEU A 658 13.46 -10.49 -9.27
N GLN A 659 12.56 -11.44 -9.57
CA GLN A 659 11.12 -11.20 -9.76
C GLN A 659 10.40 -11.22 -8.43
N SER A 660 9.47 -10.26 -8.28
CA SER A 660 8.43 -10.32 -7.27
C SER A 660 7.34 -11.31 -7.67
N TRP A 661 6.61 -11.86 -6.69
CA TRP A 661 5.54 -12.83 -6.97
C TRP A 661 4.42 -12.86 -5.91
N THR A 662 3.23 -13.32 -6.32
CA THR A 662 2.09 -13.65 -5.45
C THR A 662 1.57 -15.06 -5.72
N TYR A 663 1.56 -15.91 -4.69
CA TYR A 663 1.11 -17.31 -4.78
C TYR A 663 -0.42 -17.43 -4.86
N TRP A 664 -0.92 -18.33 -5.69
CA TRP A 664 -2.31 -18.75 -5.74
C TRP A 664 -2.50 -20.04 -4.92
N GLN A 665 -3.18 -20.02 -3.77
CA GLN A 665 -3.79 -18.88 -3.06
C GLN A 665 -3.69 -19.06 -1.55
N PHE A 666 -3.90 -18.00 -0.76
CA PHE A 666 -3.77 -18.10 0.70
C PHE A 666 -4.82 -19.03 1.33
N LYS A 667 -6.08 -18.85 0.97
CA LYS A 667 -7.23 -19.68 1.40
C LYS A 667 -8.22 -19.82 0.24
N LYS A 668 -9.23 -20.67 0.38
CA LYS A 668 -10.20 -20.97 -0.67
C LYS A 668 -11.04 -19.77 -1.11
N TYR A 669 -11.44 -18.90 -0.20
CA TYR A 669 -12.21 -17.67 -0.48
C TYR A 669 -13.41 -17.85 -1.43
N ALA A 670 -14.20 -18.89 -1.17
CA ALA A 670 -15.36 -19.26 -1.98
C ALA A 670 -15.06 -19.41 -3.50
N ASP A 671 -13.85 -19.86 -3.85
CA ASP A 671 -13.43 -20.04 -5.23
C ASP A 671 -14.26 -21.14 -5.94
N LEU A 672 -14.96 -20.72 -6.99
CA LEU A 672 -15.85 -21.53 -7.83
C LEU A 672 -15.14 -22.05 -9.08
N THR A 673 -14.03 -21.40 -9.44
CA THR A 673 -13.35 -21.48 -10.73
C THR A 673 -11.91 -21.97 -10.55
N THR A 674 -11.62 -22.72 -9.50
CA THR A 674 -10.37 -23.46 -9.36
C THR A 674 -10.33 -24.69 -10.29
N SER A 675 -9.12 -25.04 -10.78
CA SER A 675 -8.85 -26.30 -11.48
C SER A 675 -8.67 -27.50 -10.53
N VAL A 676 -8.39 -27.25 -9.26
CA VAL A 676 -8.03 -28.24 -8.26
C VAL A 676 -9.25 -28.80 -7.53
N ARG A 677 -9.21 -30.09 -7.21
CA ARG A 677 -10.29 -30.81 -6.53
C ARG A 677 -9.73 -31.74 -5.43
N PRO A 678 -10.11 -31.53 -4.15
CA PRO A 678 -10.98 -30.47 -3.63
C PRO A 678 -10.34 -29.08 -3.70
N ALA A 679 -11.16 -28.01 -3.78
CA ALA A 679 -10.68 -26.63 -3.92
C ALA A 679 -9.76 -26.17 -2.77
N THR A 680 -9.93 -26.76 -1.57
CA THR A 680 -9.13 -26.45 -0.38
C THR A 680 -7.68 -26.92 -0.48
N THR A 681 -7.34 -27.79 -1.43
CA THR A 681 -5.98 -28.30 -1.61
C THR A 681 -4.97 -27.19 -1.94
N GLU A 682 -5.39 -26.12 -2.60
CA GLU A 682 -4.52 -24.97 -2.94
C GLU A 682 -4.20 -24.10 -1.71
N SER A 683 -5.01 -24.19 -0.64
CA SER A 683 -4.93 -23.29 0.52
C SER A 683 -3.78 -23.61 1.47
N PHE A 684 -3.46 -22.66 2.36
CA PHE A 684 -2.51 -22.86 3.46
C PHE A 684 -3.10 -23.64 4.63
N TYR A 685 -4.42 -23.74 4.70
CA TYR A 685 -5.14 -24.45 5.75
C TYR A 685 -6.04 -25.52 5.15
N THR A 686 -6.09 -26.67 5.80
CA THR A 686 -7.06 -27.72 5.52
C THR A 686 -8.49 -27.29 5.93
N ASP A 687 -9.49 -28.08 5.52
CA ASP A 687 -10.89 -27.85 5.89
C ASP A 687 -11.13 -27.86 7.42
N ASP A 688 -10.34 -28.64 8.17
CA ASP A 688 -10.36 -28.70 9.64
C ASP A 688 -9.51 -27.62 10.32
N GLY A 689 -8.79 -26.81 9.55
CA GLY A 689 -8.04 -25.65 10.03
C GLY A 689 -6.59 -25.94 10.43
N GLU A 690 -6.07 -27.12 10.11
CA GLU A 690 -4.66 -27.46 10.27
C GLU A 690 -3.82 -26.70 9.23
N LEU A 691 -2.65 -26.23 9.67
CA LEU A 691 -1.73 -25.49 8.80
C LEU A 691 -0.88 -26.46 7.97
N GLU A 692 -0.88 -26.28 6.65
CA GLU A 692 -0.05 -27.04 5.70
C GLU A 692 1.40 -26.55 5.74
N LEU A 693 2.15 -26.99 6.77
CA LEU A 693 3.44 -26.41 7.13
C LEU A 693 4.51 -26.53 6.03
N ASN A 694 4.55 -27.61 5.23
CA ASN A 694 5.55 -27.75 4.18
C ASN A 694 5.35 -26.69 3.08
N LYS A 695 4.10 -26.35 2.77
CA LYS A 695 3.72 -25.27 1.84
C LYS A 695 4.15 -23.91 2.39
N VAL A 696 3.88 -23.65 3.67
CA VAL A 696 4.37 -22.43 4.35
C VAL A 696 5.89 -22.36 4.26
N GLN A 697 6.60 -23.45 4.54
CA GLN A 697 8.06 -23.50 4.51
C GLN A 697 8.62 -23.26 3.10
N ALA A 698 7.95 -23.75 2.05
CA ALA A 698 8.39 -23.54 0.66
C ALA A 698 8.26 -22.08 0.20
N LEU A 699 7.20 -21.39 0.66
CA LEU A 699 6.87 -20.02 0.26
C LEU A 699 7.45 -18.96 1.20
N SER A 700 7.65 -19.28 2.49
CA SER A 700 8.24 -18.38 3.49
C SER A 700 9.77 -18.39 3.42
N ARG A 701 10.28 -18.09 2.23
CA ARG A 701 11.71 -18.11 1.89
C ARG A 701 12.44 -16.94 2.53
N SER A 702 13.73 -17.11 2.79
CA SER A 702 14.58 -15.97 3.16
C SER A 702 14.89 -15.13 1.93
N TYR A 703 14.70 -13.81 2.02
CA TYR A 703 14.90 -12.91 0.88
C TYR A 703 15.16 -11.46 1.29
N ALA A 704 15.72 -10.67 0.38
CA ALA A 704 15.95 -9.25 0.60
C ALA A 704 14.71 -8.42 0.22
N GLN A 705 13.97 -7.95 1.22
CA GLN A 705 12.76 -7.14 1.03
C GLN A 705 13.06 -5.71 0.54
N ALA A 706 14.21 -5.16 0.94
CA ALA A 706 14.68 -3.85 0.51
C ALA A 706 16.21 -3.85 0.40
N ILE A 707 16.76 -3.25 -0.66
CA ILE A 707 18.20 -3.31 -0.96
C ILE A 707 18.72 -1.89 -1.20
N ALA A 708 19.67 -1.44 -0.39
CA ALA A 708 20.34 -0.14 -0.52
C ALA A 708 21.41 -0.17 -1.64
N GLY A 709 20.96 -0.41 -2.86
CA GLY A 709 21.81 -0.56 -4.03
C GLY A 709 21.15 -1.41 -5.13
N LEU A 710 21.92 -1.69 -6.18
CA LEU A 710 21.48 -2.46 -7.33
C LEU A 710 21.76 -3.96 -7.11
N PRO A 711 20.73 -4.83 -6.94
CA PRO A 711 20.96 -6.26 -6.85
C PRO A 711 21.54 -6.84 -8.14
N ILE A 712 22.42 -7.83 -7.98
CA ILE A 712 23.00 -8.62 -9.08
C ILE A 712 22.42 -10.02 -9.04
N THR A 713 22.45 -10.68 -7.88
CA THR A 713 21.90 -12.03 -7.67
C THR A 713 21.28 -12.14 -6.29
N MET A 714 20.22 -12.94 -6.18
CA MET A 714 19.65 -13.38 -4.91
C MET A 714 19.35 -14.88 -5.04
N SER A 715 19.55 -15.63 -3.97
CA SER A 715 19.16 -17.04 -3.95
C SER A 715 18.89 -17.51 -2.51
N PHE A 716 17.96 -18.47 -2.40
CA PHE A 716 17.72 -19.20 -1.17
C PHE A 716 17.63 -20.70 -1.45
N SER A 717 18.38 -21.48 -0.67
CA SER A 717 18.36 -22.95 -0.73
C SER A 717 17.50 -23.51 0.41
N PRO A 718 16.34 -24.13 0.12
CA PRO A 718 15.49 -24.73 1.14
C PRO A 718 16.11 -25.97 1.78
N THR A 719 17.10 -26.60 1.14
CA THR A 719 17.79 -27.79 1.64
C THR A 719 18.90 -27.45 2.64
N THR A 720 19.61 -26.34 2.42
CA THR A 720 20.77 -25.94 3.25
C THR A 720 20.48 -24.72 4.12
N ASN A 721 19.31 -24.10 3.96
CA ASN A 721 18.95 -22.80 4.57
C ASN A 721 19.98 -21.70 4.29
N LEU A 722 20.71 -21.80 3.16
CA LEU A 722 21.65 -20.78 2.72
C LEU A 722 20.90 -19.69 1.97
N PHE A 723 21.01 -18.46 2.46
CA PHE A 723 20.60 -17.26 1.74
C PHE A 723 21.83 -16.49 1.23
N GLU A 724 21.80 -16.08 -0.03
CA GLU A 724 22.86 -15.26 -0.64
C GLU A 724 22.27 -14.04 -1.35
N LEU A 725 22.88 -12.88 -1.13
CA LEU A 725 22.58 -11.63 -1.85
C LEU A 725 23.87 -10.98 -2.32
N GLN A 726 23.98 -10.74 -3.62
CA GLN A 726 25.03 -9.91 -4.20
C GLN A 726 24.43 -8.64 -4.78
N PHE A 727 24.99 -7.48 -4.44
CA PHE A 727 24.49 -6.18 -4.93
C PHE A 727 25.62 -5.15 -5.01
N ILE A 728 25.42 -4.12 -5.85
CA ILE A 728 26.27 -2.94 -5.92
C ILE A 728 25.71 -1.90 -4.95
N ILE A 729 26.43 -1.61 -3.87
CA ILE A 729 25.93 -0.72 -2.82
C ILE A 729 25.81 0.72 -3.32
N ASN A 730 24.71 1.38 -2.95
CA ASN A 730 24.55 2.82 -3.10
C ASN A 730 24.64 3.50 -1.73
N THR A 731 25.76 4.14 -1.42
CA THR A 731 25.99 4.76 -0.10
C THR A 731 25.25 6.08 0.10
N ASP A 732 24.62 6.63 -0.94
CA ASP A 732 23.78 7.82 -0.82
C ASP A 732 22.43 7.49 -0.16
N ILE A 733 21.99 6.22 -0.26
CA ILE A 733 20.81 5.70 0.41
C ILE A 733 21.11 5.52 1.91
N GLN A 734 20.36 6.21 2.75
CA GLN A 734 20.57 6.18 4.21
C GLN A 734 19.85 5.01 4.89
N GLN A 735 18.81 4.48 4.25
CA GLN A 735 18.00 3.38 4.74
C GLN A 735 18.77 2.05 4.56
N PRO A 736 18.63 1.11 5.51
CA PRO A 736 19.32 -0.17 5.43
C PRO A 736 18.78 -1.05 4.30
N THR A 737 19.63 -1.97 3.85
CA THR A 737 19.19 -3.21 3.22
C THR A 737 18.49 -4.06 4.28
N VAL A 738 17.29 -4.55 4.01
CA VAL A 738 16.47 -5.36 4.91
C VAL A 738 16.33 -6.76 4.34
N ILE A 739 16.77 -7.76 5.09
CA ILE A 739 16.64 -9.18 4.74
C ILE A 739 15.71 -9.85 5.75
N TYR A 740 14.68 -10.50 5.24
CA TYR A 740 13.79 -11.36 6.00
C TYR A 740 14.37 -12.78 6.03
N LEU A 741 14.39 -13.38 7.22
CA LEU A 741 14.74 -14.77 7.47
C LEU A 741 13.63 -15.42 8.27
N ASN A 742 13.12 -16.58 7.84
CA ASN A 742 12.21 -17.34 8.70
C ASN A 742 13.03 -18.08 9.77
N GLU A 743 13.30 -17.42 10.90
CA GLU A 743 14.16 -17.97 11.96
C GLU A 743 13.56 -19.22 12.58
N ASP A 744 12.24 -19.23 12.79
CA ASP A 744 11.54 -20.35 13.42
C ASP A 744 11.64 -21.65 12.59
N LEU A 745 11.57 -21.55 11.25
CA LEU A 745 11.57 -22.72 10.37
C LEU A 745 12.96 -23.07 9.83
N ASN A 746 13.77 -22.07 9.46
CA ASN A 746 15.02 -22.28 8.74
C ASN A 746 16.27 -22.04 9.60
N TYR A 747 16.17 -21.28 10.70
CA TYR A 747 17.32 -20.90 11.54
C TYR A 747 17.05 -21.08 13.05
N PRO A 748 16.54 -22.24 13.52
CA PRO A 748 16.11 -22.41 14.91
C PRO A 748 17.24 -22.23 15.95
N HIS A 749 18.51 -22.36 15.52
CA HIS A 749 19.70 -22.20 16.36
C HIS A 749 20.45 -20.89 16.09
N GLY A 750 19.80 -19.96 15.38
CA GLY A 750 20.33 -18.67 14.95
C GLY A 750 21.20 -18.74 13.70
N VAL A 751 21.76 -17.59 13.33
CA VAL A 751 22.42 -17.38 12.04
C VAL A 751 23.92 -17.14 12.16
N SER A 752 24.66 -17.49 11.10
CA SER A 752 26.03 -17.06 10.84
C SER A 752 26.07 -16.24 9.55
N ILE A 753 26.67 -15.05 9.61
CA ILE A 753 26.68 -14.09 8.50
C ILE A 753 28.12 -13.89 8.02
N ILE A 754 28.34 -14.06 6.71
CA ILE A 754 29.61 -13.80 6.05
C ILE A 754 29.41 -12.62 5.09
N LEU A 755 30.30 -11.64 5.19
CA LEU A 755 30.32 -10.46 4.35
C LEU A 755 31.59 -10.46 3.48
N ASN A 756 31.43 -10.17 2.19
CA ASN A 756 32.53 -9.94 1.28
C ASN A 756 32.30 -8.64 0.49
N PRO A 757 33.20 -7.64 0.57
CA PRO A 757 34.41 -7.57 1.41
C PRO A 757 34.11 -7.70 2.91
N LYS A 758 35.07 -8.21 3.70
CA LYS A 758 34.91 -8.25 5.16
C LYS A 758 34.75 -6.84 5.74
N ASN A 759 33.87 -6.71 6.73
CA ASN A 759 33.56 -5.45 7.41
C ASN A 759 33.02 -4.36 6.46
N SER A 760 32.41 -4.74 5.34
CA SER A 760 31.76 -3.80 4.43
C SER A 760 30.44 -3.27 4.97
N LEU A 761 29.72 -4.12 5.72
CA LEU A 761 28.43 -3.79 6.31
C LEU A 761 28.48 -4.01 7.82
N THR A 762 27.77 -3.18 8.57
CA THR A 762 27.33 -3.47 9.93
C THR A 762 25.88 -3.92 9.88
N TRP A 763 25.48 -4.82 10.77
CA TRP A 763 24.10 -5.31 10.80
C TRP A 763 23.54 -5.42 12.21
N THR A 764 22.21 -5.32 12.29
CA THR A 764 21.40 -5.49 13.49
C THR A 764 20.18 -6.36 13.16
N SER A 765 19.55 -6.94 14.18
CA SER A 765 18.23 -7.58 14.05
C SER A 765 17.28 -6.88 15.02
N PRO A 766 16.57 -5.82 14.56
CA PRO A 766 15.72 -5.02 15.44
C PRO A 766 14.45 -5.77 15.86
N ASN A 767 13.99 -6.70 15.02
CA ASN A 767 12.81 -7.55 15.25
C ASN A 767 13.15 -8.98 14.84
N HIS A 768 12.51 -9.95 15.49
CA HIS A 768 12.57 -11.36 15.10
C HIS A 768 12.24 -11.51 13.60
N ASN A 769 13.02 -12.33 12.89
CA ASN A 769 13.00 -12.55 11.44
C ASN A 769 13.58 -11.44 10.56
N TYR A 770 13.91 -10.26 11.08
CA TYR A 770 14.34 -9.12 10.25
C TYR A 770 15.76 -8.68 10.58
N TYR A 771 16.58 -8.58 9.53
CA TYR A 771 17.99 -8.20 9.61
C TYR A 771 18.25 -6.96 8.75
N GLU A 772 18.80 -5.92 9.38
CA GLU A 772 19.12 -4.64 8.74
C GLU A 772 20.63 -4.52 8.54
N PHE A 773 21.04 -4.15 7.34
CA PHE A 773 22.44 -4.00 6.94
C PHE A 773 22.71 -2.57 6.46
N VAL A 774 23.71 -1.93 7.06
CA VAL A 774 24.12 -0.55 6.77
C VAL A 774 25.58 -0.53 6.32
N ALA A 775 25.90 0.33 5.37
CA ALA A 775 27.27 0.57 4.91
C ALA A 775 28.18 0.97 6.07
N SER A 776 29.35 0.31 6.18
CA SER A 776 30.41 0.81 7.07
C SER A 776 31.05 2.07 6.48
N GLU A 777 31.56 2.97 7.33
CA GLU A 777 32.16 4.26 6.91
C GLU A 777 33.29 4.12 5.86
N SER A 778 33.95 2.96 5.81
CA SER A 778 35.06 2.67 4.90
C SER A 778 34.62 2.21 3.50
N VAL A 779 33.34 1.87 3.30
CA VAL A 779 32.84 1.37 2.02
C VAL A 779 32.58 2.52 1.05
N LYS A 780 33.08 2.36 -0.16
CA LYS A 780 32.87 3.32 -1.25
C LYS A 780 31.58 3.00 -1.98
N ASN A 781 30.89 4.05 -2.44
CA ASN A 781 29.77 3.93 -3.36
C ASN A 781 30.16 3.08 -4.58
N GLY A 782 29.26 2.21 -5.05
CA GLY A 782 29.49 1.34 -6.20
C GLY A 782 30.31 0.07 -5.90
N THR A 783 30.62 -0.22 -4.63
CA THR A 783 31.30 -1.47 -4.26
C THR A 783 30.34 -2.66 -4.39
N THR A 784 30.78 -3.75 -5.02
CA THR A 784 30.03 -5.01 -5.00
C THR A 784 30.14 -5.68 -3.63
N ILE A 785 28.99 -5.93 -3.01
CA ILE A 785 28.85 -6.59 -1.72
C ILE A 785 28.19 -7.94 -1.91
N LEU A 786 28.68 -8.95 -1.20
CA LEU A 786 28.04 -10.25 -1.04
C LEU A 786 27.74 -10.48 0.44
N ILE A 787 26.49 -10.81 0.73
CA ILE A 787 25.98 -11.28 2.03
C ILE A 787 25.65 -12.76 1.88
N GLN A 788 26.19 -13.59 2.76
CA GLN A 788 25.82 -15.00 2.87
C GLN A 788 25.36 -15.28 4.29
N ILE A 789 24.20 -15.92 4.44
CA ILE A 789 23.59 -16.22 5.74
C ILE A 789 23.33 -17.72 5.83
N PHE A 790 23.86 -18.33 6.89
CA PHE A 790 23.80 -19.75 7.16
C PHE A 790 23.07 -20.04 8.47
N ALA A 791 22.39 -21.18 8.56
CA ALA A 791 21.98 -21.74 9.84
C ALA A 791 23.20 -22.17 10.67
N LYS A 792 23.19 -21.87 11.97
CA LYS A 792 24.15 -22.44 12.91
C LYS A 792 23.85 -23.92 13.14
N ASN A 793 24.89 -24.73 13.25
CA ASN A 793 24.76 -26.13 13.65
C ASN A 793 24.36 -26.22 15.13
N GLU A 794 23.59 -27.25 15.47
CA GLU A 794 23.44 -27.71 16.86
C GLU A 794 24.82 -28.12 17.37
N ASN A 795 25.38 -27.37 18.32
CA ASN A 795 26.64 -27.72 19.00
C ASN A 795 26.39 -28.63 20.19
#